data_AF-A0A143HRA0-F1
#
_entry.id   AF-A0A143HRA0-F1
#
_cell.length_a   1.000
_cell.length_b   1.000
_cell.length_c   1.000
_cell.angle_alpha   90.00
_cell.angle_beta   90.00
_cell.angle_gamma   90.00
#
_symmetry.space_group_name_H-M   'P 1'
#
loop_
_entity.id
_entity.type
_entity.pdbx_description
1 polymer ?
#
loop_
_entity_poly.entity_id
_entity_poly.type
_entity_poly.pdbx_seq_one_letter_code
_entity_poly.pdbx_strand_id
1 'polypeptide(L)'
;MALTATVGLSTLSAQQAEAATSSGMLSPVTPKDVVYQIITDRFVDGDTSNNIPTGSSASLFDDPDQDGLGNGDDLKLYQGGDWQGIIDKISYLKNMGVTAVWISAPYENRDTPIYDYQQSGGYDLWTSFHGYHVRNYFATNKHFGLMQDFEALRDALHANGIKLIIDFVSNHTSRGTNPTSGNSPEDGKLYEPDKDSNGDYVFDSNGNPVDYNSDGNVENLLADPNYDINGWFHNLGDRGSDDTQFGYRFKDLGSLSDFSTENAAVVEHLEKAATFWKSKGVDGFRHDATLHMSPSFAKGFKDAIDSASGGPLTHFGEFFIGRPDPKYDEYQSFPDRTGINNLDFEYFRASTNAFGYFSETMSAFGQMLIATSADYEYENQAVTFLDNHDVTRFRYIQPNDKPYHAALATLLTARGTPNIYYGTEQYLTSADSSDISGRVFMERETSFDQTTTAYKIIQALSALRRQNEAVAYGETAILYSSDDVLVFKRQFYDKQVIVAVNRQPDLSFTVPAINTTLPAGSYDDVLNGLLYGDSMTVNNGKIGSFTLAGGEVSVWSYNPDLGTAIPRIGDVVSTMGRAGNTVYIYGTGLGGTVTVKFDSTAATVVSNSDTMIEAIVPNVSAGARQITVTKGTNVSNQFRYEVLSDDQNQVIFKVNATTSWGENIYIVGDIPELGSWDTSKAVGPFHTPNYPEWFLPVSVPKNTTIQYKFIKKDSSGNVTWEGGNNRSITSPSSSTGTLDTSVLTWQ
;
A
#
# COMPACT_ATOMS: atom_id res chain seq x y z
N MET A 1 39.61 20.37 -43.28
CA MET A 1 38.60 21.02 -42.41
C MET A 1 37.64 19.93 -41.99
N ALA A 2 37.85 19.35 -40.82
CA ALA A 2 36.93 18.39 -40.21
C ALA A 2 36.20 19.16 -39.09
N LEU A 3 34.88 19.30 -39.24
CA LEU A 3 34.02 19.92 -38.24
C LEU A 3 33.61 18.82 -37.25
N THR A 4 34.28 18.77 -36.11
CA THR A 4 33.89 17.92 -34.98
C THR A 4 32.67 18.53 -34.30
N ALA A 5 31.51 17.90 -34.46
CA ALA A 5 30.31 18.20 -33.70
C ALA A 5 30.53 17.75 -32.24
N THR A 6 30.64 18.72 -31.35
CA THR A 6 30.67 18.48 -29.91
C THR A 6 29.24 18.19 -29.44
N VAL A 7 28.94 16.93 -29.19
CA VAL A 7 27.73 16.52 -28.47
C VAL A 7 27.90 17.01 -27.04
N GLY A 8 27.17 18.05 -26.67
CA GLY A 8 27.06 18.48 -25.28
C GLY A 8 26.22 17.46 -24.53
N LEU A 9 26.86 16.54 -23.82
CA LEU A 9 26.20 15.91 -22.67
C LEU A 9 25.89 17.05 -21.69
N SER A 10 24.62 17.41 -21.56
CA SER A 10 24.16 18.10 -20.37
C SER A 10 24.51 17.20 -19.19
N THR A 11 25.41 17.67 -18.34
CA THR A 11 25.65 17.05 -17.05
C THR A 11 24.33 17.02 -16.31
N LEU A 12 23.78 15.81 -16.09
CA LEU A 12 22.70 15.56 -15.14
C LEU A 12 23.08 16.29 -13.84
N SER A 13 22.44 17.44 -13.62
CA SER A 13 22.64 18.23 -12.43
C SER A 13 22.29 17.37 -11.23
N ALA A 14 23.12 17.49 -10.19
CA ALA A 14 23.00 16.80 -8.91
C ALA A 14 21.53 16.52 -8.54
N GLN A 15 21.24 15.24 -8.31
CA GLN A 15 20.07 14.80 -7.54
C GLN A 15 19.86 15.82 -6.42
N GLN A 16 18.73 16.53 -6.42
CA GLN A 16 18.31 17.19 -5.18
C GLN A 16 18.27 16.07 -4.15
N ALA A 17 19.16 16.14 -3.15
CA ALA A 17 19.15 15.20 -2.06
C ALA A 17 17.72 15.16 -1.52
N GLU A 18 17.14 13.96 -1.41
CA GLU A 18 15.84 13.81 -0.77
C GLU A 18 15.89 14.48 0.59
N ALA A 19 14.79 15.13 0.98
CA ALA A 19 14.72 15.77 2.27
C ALA A 19 14.70 14.68 3.35
N ALA A 20 15.85 14.45 3.98
CA ALA A 20 15.93 13.63 5.18
C ALA A 20 15.10 14.27 6.30
N THR A 21 14.52 13.43 7.15
CA THR A 21 13.83 13.86 8.38
C THR A 21 14.82 14.48 9.37
N SER A 22 14.33 15.15 10.42
CA SER A 22 15.18 15.72 11.46
C SER A 22 16.08 14.68 12.18
N SER A 23 15.71 13.39 12.13
CA SER A 23 16.49 12.27 12.66
C SER A 23 17.53 11.72 11.69
N GLY A 24 17.60 12.22 10.46
CA GLY A 24 18.51 11.73 9.41
C GLY A 24 18.00 10.48 8.68
N MET A 25 16.81 9.97 9.00
CA MET A 25 16.15 8.89 8.26
C MET A 25 15.50 9.43 6.98
N LEU A 26 15.31 8.56 5.99
CA LEU A 26 14.44 8.87 4.86
C LEU A 26 13.01 9.13 5.37
N SER A 27 12.30 10.00 4.65
CA SER A 27 10.89 10.24 4.95
C SER A 27 10.02 9.14 4.31
N PRO A 28 8.72 9.05 4.67
CA PRO A 28 7.79 8.13 4.03
C PRO A 28 7.77 8.21 2.50
N VAL A 29 7.31 7.14 1.86
CA VAL A 29 7.06 7.05 0.42
C VAL A 29 5.94 8.03 0.03
N THR A 30 6.17 8.74 -1.07
CA THR A 30 5.30 9.79 -1.60
C THR A 30 4.94 9.51 -3.07
N PRO A 31 4.00 10.27 -3.66
CA PRO A 31 3.69 10.17 -5.10
C PRO A 31 4.85 10.53 -6.04
N LYS A 32 5.99 11.05 -5.52
CA LYS A 32 7.22 11.25 -6.30
C LYS A 32 8.04 9.97 -6.47
N ASP A 33 7.75 8.95 -5.68
CA ASP A 33 8.49 7.69 -5.66
C ASP A 33 8.03 6.75 -6.78
N VAL A 34 8.90 5.78 -7.08
CA VAL A 34 8.57 4.60 -7.89
C VAL A 34 8.91 3.38 -7.05
N VAL A 35 7.87 2.60 -6.72
CA VAL A 35 7.96 1.39 -5.91
C VAL A 35 8.32 0.22 -6.82
N TYR A 36 9.28 -0.60 -6.39
CA TYR A 36 9.62 -1.87 -7.02
C TYR A 36 9.33 -3.01 -6.05
N GLN A 37 8.34 -3.84 -6.39
CA GLN A 37 7.86 -4.93 -5.56
C GLN A 37 8.63 -6.22 -5.85
N ILE A 38 9.21 -6.80 -4.79
CA ILE A 38 10.06 -7.98 -4.81
C ILE A 38 9.42 -9.07 -3.95
N ILE A 39 9.22 -10.27 -4.53
CA ILE A 39 9.10 -11.47 -3.72
C ILE A 39 10.52 -11.91 -3.37
N THR A 40 10.89 -11.83 -2.10
CA THR A 40 12.28 -11.99 -1.67
C THR A 40 12.89 -13.30 -2.17
N ASP A 41 12.21 -14.43 -1.93
CA ASP A 41 12.62 -15.78 -2.37
C ASP A 41 12.85 -15.94 -3.89
N ARG A 42 12.28 -15.04 -4.71
CA ARG A 42 12.23 -15.16 -6.17
C ARG A 42 13.09 -14.14 -6.89
N PHE A 43 13.92 -13.40 -6.18
CA PHE A 43 14.71 -12.34 -6.78
C PHE A 43 16.13 -12.79 -7.14
N VAL A 44 17.00 -12.89 -6.13
CA VAL A 44 18.43 -13.25 -6.27
C VAL A 44 18.87 -13.94 -4.99
N ASP A 45 19.56 -15.07 -5.12
CA ASP A 45 20.22 -15.79 -4.02
C ASP A 45 21.61 -15.17 -3.80
N GLY A 46 21.72 -14.34 -2.76
CA GLY A 46 22.98 -13.65 -2.40
C GLY A 46 23.82 -14.38 -1.35
N ASP A 47 23.19 -15.24 -0.55
CA ASP A 47 23.82 -16.05 0.48
C ASP A 47 23.25 -17.47 0.53
N THR A 48 23.82 -18.33 -0.30
CA THR A 48 23.45 -19.75 -0.40
C THR A 48 23.56 -20.53 0.92
N SER A 49 24.21 -19.98 1.95
CA SER A 49 24.30 -20.64 3.27
C SER A 49 22.98 -20.61 4.05
N ASN A 50 22.04 -19.76 3.66
CA ASN A 50 20.71 -19.64 4.26
C ASN A 50 19.60 -20.36 3.45
N ASN A 51 19.90 -20.95 2.29
CA ASN A 51 18.93 -21.69 1.47
C ASN A 51 18.23 -22.82 2.24
N ILE A 52 19.01 -23.58 3.01
CA ILE A 52 18.54 -24.61 3.94
C ILE A 52 19.05 -24.26 5.34
N PRO A 53 18.33 -23.40 6.08
CA PRO A 53 18.72 -22.97 7.42
C PRO A 53 18.86 -24.16 8.37
N THR A 54 19.66 -23.97 9.42
CA THR A 54 19.82 -25.00 10.46
C THR A 54 18.45 -25.35 11.07
N GLY A 55 18.13 -26.64 11.10
CA GLY A 55 16.86 -27.14 11.61
C GLY A 55 15.71 -27.19 10.59
N SER A 56 15.87 -26.61 9.39
CA SER A 56 14.90 -26.73 8.29
C SER A 56 15.04 -28.06 7.56
N SER A 57 13.95 -28.54 6.97
CA SER A 57 13.99 -29.70 6.09
C SER A 57 14.47 -29.29 4.69
N ALA A 58 15.44 -30.01 4.13
CA ALA A 58 15.88 -29.84 2.75
C ALA A 58 14.74 -30.02 1.72
N SER A 59 13.66 -30.71 2.09
CA SER A 59 12.47 -30.89 1.23
C SER A 59 11.66 -29.61 1.00
N LEU A 60 11.96 -28.52 1.72
CA LEU A 60 11.30 -27.22 1.55
C LEU A 60 11.99 -26.35 0.50
N PHE A 61 13.13 -26.79 -0.01
CA PHE A 61 13.96 -26.06 -0.96
C PHE A 61 13.97 -26.77 -2.32
N ASP A 62 13.87 -25.99 -3.40
CA ASP A 62 13.78 -26.43 -4.80
C ASP A 62 15.14 -26.85 -5.39
N ASP A 63 15.74 -27.89 -4.82
CA ASP A 63 17.08 -28.38 -5.17
C ASP A 63 17.08 -29.89 -5.47
N PRO A 64 16.50 -30.31 -6.62
CA PRO A 64 16.37 -31.73 -6.96
C PRO A 64 17.70 -32.42 -7.28
N ASP A 65 18.73 -31.69 -7.72
CA ASP A 65 20.07 -32.20 -8.02
C ASP A 65 21.07 -32.08 -6.86
N GLN A 66 20.67 -31.46 -5.75
CA GLN A 66 21.41 -31.34 -4.49
C GLN A 66 22.73 -30.58 -4.65
N ASP A 67 22.71 -29.52 -5.46
CA ASP A 67 23.86 -28.66 -5.69
C ASP A 67 23.91 -27.44 -4.74
N GLY A 68 22.87 -27.27 -3.93
CA GLY A 68 22.71 -26.20 -2.95
C GLY A 68 22.06 -24.94 -3.51
N LEU A 69 21.57 -24.95 -4.75
CA LEU A 69 20.97 -23.80 -5.42
C LEU A 69 19.55 -24.12 -5.90
N GLY A 70 18.63 -23.17 -5.74
CA GLY A 70 17.26 -23.34 -6.24
C GLY A 70 17.26 -23.35 -7.77
N ASN A 71 16.64 -24.35 -8.39
CA ASN A 71 16.68 -24.49 -9.85
C ASN A 71 15.57 -23.70 -10.57
N GLY A 72 14.51 -23.30 -9.86
CA GLY A 72 13.43 -22.47 -10.40
C GLY A 72 12.21 -23.27 -10.90
N ASP A 73 12.21 -24.60 -10.79
CA ASP A 73 11.21 -25.48 -11.40
C ASP A 73 9.96 -25.66 -10.53
N ASP A 74 10.11 -25.92 -9.22
CA ASP A 74 8.96 -26.06 -8.30
C ASP A 74 8.66 -24.73 -7.61
N LEU A 75 7.80 -23.94 -8.26
CA LEU A 75 7.37 -22.62 -7.80
C LEU A 75 6.64 -22.63 -6.45
N LYS A 76 6.37 -23.79 -5.82
CA LYS A 76 5.72 -23.91 -4.51
C LYS A 76 6.72 -24.01 -3.34
N LEU A 77 7.99 -24.26 -3.64
CA LEU A 77 9.08 -24.39 -2.67
C LEU A 77 9.88 -23.08 -2.55
N TYR A 78 10.75 -23.00 -1.53
CA TYR A 78 11.76 -21.94 -1.46
C TYR A 78 12.79 -22.15 -2.59
N GLN A 79 13.24 -21.06 -3.19
CA GLN A 79 14.19 -21.04 -4.31
C GLN A 79 15.49 -20.31 -4.00
N GLY A 80 15.56 -19.60 -2.86
CA GLY A 80 16.82 -19.13 -2.27
C GLY A 80 17.04 -17.63 -2.35
N GLY A 81 16.11 -16.88 -2.92
CA GLY A 81 16.23 -15.42 -2.95
C GLY A 81 16.21 -14.81 -1.55
N ASP A 82 17.11 -13.87 -1.29
CA ASP A 82 17.34 -13.35 0.07
C ASP A 82 17.68 -11.85 0.10
N TRP A 83 17.92 -11.32 1.30
CA TRP A 83 18.22 -9.89 1.48
C TRP A 83 19.60 -9.50 0.93
N GLN A 84 20.57 -10.40 0.96
CA GLN A 84 21.88 -10.16 0.35
C GLN A 84 21.75 -10.01 -1.16
N GLY A 85 20.92 -10.82 -1.82
CA GLY A 85 20.65 -10.71 -3.24
C GLY A 85 19.97 -9.39 -3.61
N ILE A 86 19.10 -8.86 -2.75
CA ILE A 86 18.54 -7.51 -2.94
C ILE A 86 19.65 -6.44 -2.81
N ILE A 87 20.52 -6.55 -1.80
CA ILE A 87 21.68 -5.64 -1.63
C ILE A 87 22.55 -5.64 -2.89
N ASP A 88 22.84 -6.81 -3.44
CA ASP A 88 23.69 -6.98 -4.63
C ASP A 88 23.09 -6.32 -5.89
N LYS A 89 21.77 -6.13 -5.94
CA LYS A 89 21.06 -5.47 -7.04
C LYS A 89 20.65 -4.02 -6.76
N ILE A 90 21.04 -3.42 -5.63
CA ILE A 90 20.72 -2.00 -5.35
C ILE A 90 21.19 -1.09 -6.49
N SER A 91 22.38 -1.34 -7.05
CA SER A 91 22.87 -0.55 -8.19
C SER A 91 21.98 -0.67 -9.43
N TYR A 92 21.45 -1.85 -9.71
CA TYR A 92 20.52 -2.09 -10.82
C TYR A 92 19.20 -1.34 -10.61
N LEU A 93 18.62 -1.45 -9.41
CA LEU A 93 17.37 -0.78 -9.05
C LEU A 93 17.51 0.76 -9.09
N LYS A 94 18.57 1.28 -8.48
CA LYS A 94 18.86 2.72 -8.44
C LYS A 94 19.04 3.31 -9.84
N ASN A 95 19.81 2.63 -10.70
CA ASN A 95 20.05 3.09 -12.07
C ASN A 95 18.78 3.06 -12.93
N MET A 96 17.83 2.18 -12.60
CA MET A 96 16.51 2.14 -13.23
C MET A 96 15.62 3.30 -12.78
N GLY A 97 15.96 3.97 -11.68
CA GLY A 97 15.21 5.08 -11.13
C GLY A 97 14.23 4.71 -10.01
N VAL A 98 14.30 3.48 -9.49
CA VAL A 98 13.57 3.03 -8.30
C VAL A 98 13.99 3.86 -7.08
N THR A 99 13.01 4.26 -6.26
CA THR A 99 13.25 5.02 -5.02
C THR A 99 12.58 4.41 -3.79
N ALA A 100 11.80 3.35 -3.97
CA ALA A 100 11.28 2.53 -2.89
C ALA A 100 11.27 1.07 -3.32
N VAL A 101 11.65 0.16 -2.42
CA VAL A 101 11.50 -1.28 -2.61
C VAL A 101 10.46 -1.78 -1.63
N TRP A 102 9.50 -2.55 -2.14
CA TRP A 102 8.54 -3.29 -1.34
C TRP A 102 8.93 -4.76 -1.34
N ILE A 103 9.30 -5.30 -0.18
CA ILE A 103 9.67 -6.73 -0.02
C ILE A 103 8.56 -7.54 0.67
N SER A 104 8.61 -8.86 0.47
CA SER A 104 7.87 -9.85 1.25
C SER A 104 8.00 -9.64 2.76
N ALA A 105 7.05 -10.18 3.51
CA ALA A 105 7.02 -10.09 4.96
C ALA A 105 8.31 -10.71 5.57
N PRO A 106 9.09 -9.94 6.35
CA PRO A 106 10.46 -10.30 6.73
C PRO A 106 10.53 -11.22 7.96
N TYR A 107 9.43 -11.38 8.66
CA TYR A 107 9.37 -12.12 9.91
C TYR A 107 9.20 -13.63 9.68
N GLU A 108 9.45 -14.40 10.74
CA GLU A 108 9.44 -15.85 10.68
C GLU A 108 8.08 -16.39 10.24
N ASN A 109 8.15 -17.28 9.26
CA ASN A 109 7.03 -17.97 8.68
C ASN A 109 7.05 -19.45 9.05
N ARG A 110 5.91 -20.13 8.86
CA ARG A 110 5.80 -21.58 9.03
C ARG A 110 6.85 -22.29 8.18
N ASP A 111 7.77 -22.97 8.85
CA ASP A 111 8.88 -23.71 8.24
C ASP A 111 8.65 -25.23 8.29
N THR A 112 7.42 -25.65 7.92
CA THR A 112 7.04 -27.06 7.83
C THR A 112 6.23 -27.31 6.54
N PRO A 113 6.30 -28.53 5.98
CA PRO A 113 5.53 -28.90 4.79
C PRO A 113 4.04 -28.59 4.90
N ILE A 114 3.46 -28.03 3.84
CA ILE A 114 2.01 -27.83 3.69
C ILE A 114 1.53 -28.75 2.56
N TYR A 115 0.70 -29.73 2.88
CA TYR A 115 0.27 -30.75 1.92
C TYR A 115 -1.14 -30.46 1.39
N ASP A 116 -1.25 -30.29 0.08
CA ASP A 116 -2.53 -30.22 -0.63
C ASP A 116 -2.81 -31.51 -1.39
N TYR A 117 -3.67 -32.34 -0.82
CA TYR A 117 -4.07 -33.62 -1.39
C TYR A 117 -4.97 -33.44 -2.61
N GLN A 118 -4.56 -34.06 -3.71
CA GLN A 118 -5.23 -33.98 -5.00
C GLN A 118 -6.23 -35.13 -5.16
N GLN A 119 -7.31 -34.91 -5.92
CA GLN A 119 -8.31 -35.94 -6.21
C GLN A 119 -7.72 -37.17 -6.93
N SER A 120 -6.59 -37.00 -7.63
CA SER A 120 -5.85 -38.07 -8.30
C SER A 120 -5.12 -39.02 -7.34
N GLY A 121 -5.08 -38.71 -6.05
CA GLY A 121 -4.37 -39.48 -5.02
C GLY A 121 -2.93 -39.02 -4.75
N GLY A 122 -2.45 -37.99 -5.45
CA GLY A 122 -1.18 -37.32 -5.16
C GLY A 122 -1.35 -36.15 -4.18
N TYR A 123 -0.29 -35.37 -3.99
CA TYR A 123 -0.34 -34.09 -3.29
C TYR A 123 0.59 -33.07 -3.93
N ASP A 124 0.26 -31.79 -3.79
CA ASP A 124 1.19 -30.69 -3.96
C ASP A 124 1.83 -30.36 -2.61
N LEU A 125 3.14 -30.13 -2.61
CA LEU A 125 3.88 -29.65 -1.45
C LEU A 125 4.05 -28.13 -1.57
N TRP A 126 3.57 -27.41 -0.57
CA TRP A 126 3.73 -25.97 -0.45
C TRP A 126 4.63 -25.62 0.73
N THR A 127 5.27 -24.46 0.59
CA THR A 127 6.07 -23.81 1.63
C THR A 127 5.60 -22.37 1.81
N SER A 128 6.15 -21.71 2.82
CA SER A 128 5.81 -20.32 3.15
C SER A 128 6.74 -19.29 2.47
N PHE A 129 7.31 -19.62 1.31
CA PHE A 129 8.31 -18.80 0.60
C PHE A 129 7.87 -17.35 0.36
N HIS A 130 6.56 -17.11 0.29
CA HIS A 130 5.97 -15.80 0.01
C HIS A 130 5.95 -14.88 1.24
N GLY A 131 6.07 -15.42 2.46
CA GLY A 131 6.08 -14.64 3.71
C GLY A 131 4.73 -14.45 4.40
N TYR A 132 3.65 -15.08 3.93
CA TYR A 132 2.27 -14.84 4.42
C TYR A 132 1.72 -15.90 5.37
N HIS A 133 2.54 -16.85 5.82
CA HIS A 133 2.17 -17.84 6.84
C HIS A 133 2.94 -17.53 8.12
N VAL A 134 2.54 -16.46 8.79
CA VAL A 134 3.24 -15.95 9.97
C VAL A 134 3.30 -17.00 11.07
N ARG A 135 4.47 -17.11 11.69
CA ARG A 135 4.73 -17.94 12.86
C ARG A 135 5.21 -17.14 14.06
N ASN A 136 6.10 -16.17 13.85
CA ASN A 136 6.64 -15.31 14.91
C ASN A 136 7.05 -13.95 14.34
N TYR A 137 6.38 -12.87 14.76
CA TYR A 137 6.65 -11.53 14.26
C TYR A 137 7.99 -10.93 14.72
N PHE A 138 8.60 -11.46 15.77
CA PHE A 138 9.80 -10.87 16.40
C PHE A 138 11.07 -11.66 16.08
N ALA A 139 10.97 -12.62 15.16
CA ALA A 139 12.08 -13.34 14.55
C ALA A 139 12.05 -13.08 13.03
N THR A 140 13.19 -13.22 12.35
CA THR A 140 13.24 -13.11 10.88
C THR A 140 12.86 -14.42 10.21
N ASN A 141 12.43 -14.37 8.95
CA ASN A 141 12.46 -15.55 8.09
C ASN A 141 13.92 -15.90 7.80
N LYS A 142 14.42 -16.96 8.43
CA LYS A 142 15.80 -17.44 8.32
C LYS A 142 16.23 -17.85 6.90
N HIS A 143 15.30 -18.08 5.97
CA HIS A 143 15.63 -18.25 4.54
C HIS A 143 15.97 -16.94 3.83
N PHE A 144 15.59 -15.78 4.40
CA PHE A 144 15.93 -14.47 3.84
C PHE A 144 17.14 -13.83 4.53
N GLY A 145 17.45 -14.29 5.75
CA GLY A 145 18.55 -13.80 6.57
C GLY A 145 18.18 -13.67 8.05
N LEU A 146 19.16 -13.30 8.87
CA LEU A 146 19.00 -12.97 10.27
C LEU A 146 18.76 -11.47 10.47
N MET A 147 18.48 -11.04 11.70
CA MET A 147 18.13 -9.64 11.97
C MET A 147 19.21 -8.64 11.53
N GLN A 148 20.49 -8.97 11.69
CA GLN A 148 21.57 -8.11 11.21
C GLN A 148 21.61 -7.97 9.68
N ASP A 149 21.13 -8.97 8.94
CA ASP A 149 21.09 -8.94 7.47
C ASP A 149 19.93 -8.07 6.99
N PHE A 150 18.79 -8.08 7.71
CA PHE A 150 17.70 -7.13 7.48
C PHE A 150 18.15 -5.68 7.71
N GLU A 151 18.84 -5.45 8.83
CA GLU A 151 19.37 -4.12 9.16
C GLU A 151 20.42 -3.66 8.14
N ALA A 152 21.25 -4.57 7.63
CA ALA A 152 22.19 -4.29 6.55
C ALA A 152 21.48 -3.96 5.22
N LEU A 153 20.40 -4.67 4.87
CA LEU A 153 19.56 -4.35 3.71
C LEU A 153 18.99 -2.94 3.83
N ARG A 154 18.36 -2.64 4.96
CA ARG A 154 17.78 -1.31 5.27
C ARG A 154 18.84 -0.22 5.15
N ASP A 155 20.01 -0.40 5.76
CA ASP A 155 21.11 0.56 5.69
C ASP A 155 21.63 0.76 4.26
N ALA A 156 21.78 -0.33 3.49
CA ALA A 156 22.28 -0.27 2.12
C ALA A 156 21.30 0.43 1.17
N LEU A 157 19.99 0.18 1.34
CA LEU A 157 18.93 0.87 0.61
C LEU A 157 18.92 2.37 0.95
N HIS A 158 18.91 2.71 2.25
CA HIS A 158 18.90 4.10 2.72
C HIS A 158 20.12 4.89 2.28
N ALA A 159 21.32 4.27 2.32
CA ALA A 159 22.56 4.87 1.80
C ALA A 159 22.48 5.20 0.30
N ASN A 160 21.55 4.59 -0.42
CA ASN A 160 21.28 4.82 -1.83
C ASN A 160 20.04 5.68 -2.11
N GLY A 161 19.38 6.20 -1.07
CA GLY A 161 18.15 6.98 -1.21
C GLY A 161 16.96 6.12 -1.66
N ILE A 162 16.95 4.84 -1.29
CA ILE A 162 15.85 3.91 -1.58
C ILE A 162 15.15 3.59 -0.27
N LYS A 163 13.84 3.81 -0.23
CA LYS A 163 12.97 3.51 0.92
C LYS A 163 12.64 2.02 0.98
N LEU A 164 12.43 1.47 2.18
CA LEU A 164 12.08 0.08 2.42
C LEU A 164 10.64 -0.04 2.93
N ILE A 165 9.76 -0.62 2.11
CA ILE A 165 8.42 -1.05 2.49
C ILE A 165 8.48 -2.56 2.76
N ILE A 166 7.80 -3.02 3.81
CA ILE A 166 7.59 -4.44 4.05
C ILE A 166 6.11 -4.80 3.99
N ASP A 167 5.79 -6.00 3.49
CA ASP A 167 4.49 -6.60 3.76
C ASP A 167 4.28 -6.81 5.25
N PHE A 168 3.07 -6.54 5.72
CA PHE A 168 2.64 -6.78 7.07
C PHE A 168 1.27 -7.46 7.09
N VAL A 169 1.27 -8.71 7.53
CA VAL A 169 0.10 -9.57 7.68
C VAL A 169 -0.43 -9.40 9.08
N SER A 170 -1.61 -8.80 9.21
CA SER A 170 -2.28 -8.60 10.51
C SER A 170 -3.62 -9.34 10.61
N ASN A 171 -4.00 -10.06 9.54
CA ASN A 171 -5.26 -10.78 9.47
C ASN A 171 -5.18 -12.19 10.07
N HIS A 172 -4.09 -12.92 9.81
CA HIS A 172 -3.99 -14.35 10.13
C HIS A 172 -2.55 -14.74 10.49
N THR A 173 -2.39 -15.94 11.05
CA THR A 173 -1.06 -16.57 11.23
C THR A 173 -0.68 -17.40 10.01
N SER A 174 -0.90 -18.70 10.05
CA SER A 174 -0.69 -19.66 8.97
C SER A 174 -1.88 -20.61 8.90
N ARG A 175 -1.84 -21.51 7.92
CA ARG A 175 -2.89 -22.52 7.71
C ARG A 175 -3.06 -23.39 8.96
N GLY A 176 -4.21 -23.25 9.61
CA GLY A 176 -4.57 -23.96 10.85
C GLY A 176 -5.38 -25.22 10.61
N THR A 177 -6.02 -25.35 9.44
CA THR A 177 -6.71 -26.58 9.04
C THR A 177 -6.44 -26.92 7.57
N ASN A 178 -6.53 -28.20 7.22
CA ASN A 178 -6.27 -28.69 5.87
C ASN A 178 -7.55 -28.87 5.04
N PRO A 179 -7.93 -27.93 4.14
CA PRO A 179 -9.10 -28.04 3.26
C PRO A 179 -9.12 -29.26 2.34
N THR A 180 -7.97 -29.77 1.94
CA THR A 180 -7.87 -30.96 1.07
C THR A 180 -7.97 -32.28 1.84
N SER A 181 -7.94 -32.22 3.18
CA SER A 181 -7.98 -33.38 4.08
C SER A 181 -9.11 -33.23 5.11
N GLY A 182 -10.30 -32.87 4.62
CA GLY A 182 -11.51 -32.77 5.43
C GLY A 182 -11.45 -31.75 6.56
N ASN A 183 -10.75 -30.62 6.35
CA ASN A 183 -10.48 -29.58 7.36
C ASN A 183 -9.84 -30.15 8.64
N SER A 184 -8.97 -31.15 8.51
CA SER A 184 -8.24 -31.71 9.65
C SER A 184 -7.32 -30.65 10.27
N PRO A 185 -7.14 -30.67 11.61
CA PRO A 185 -6.20 -29.79 12.31
C PRO A 185 -4.79 -29.81 11.69
N GLU A 186 -4.23 -28.62 11.49
CA GLU A 186 -2.88 -28.38 10.99
C GLU A 186 -2.10 -27.47 11.98
N ASP A 187 -1.12 -26.67 11.53
CA ASP A 187 -0.25 -25.89 12.41
C ASP A 187 -0.95 -24.62 12.92
N GLY A 188 -0.90 -23.52 12.15
CA GLY A 188 -1.57 -22.26 12.50
C GLY A 188 -1.08 -21.57 13.78
N LYS A 189 -0.07 -22.12 14.46
CA LYS A 189 0.43 -21.64 15.75
C LYS A 189 1.16 -20.31 15.63
N LEU A 190 1.04 -19.51 16.68
CA LEU A 190 1.76 -18.27 16.88
C LEU A 190 2.75 -18.43 18.03
N TYR A 191 3.97 -17.95 17.83
CA TYR A 191 5.05 -17.94 18.81
C TYR A 191 5.52 -16.52 19.10
N GLU A 192 6.18 -16.34 20.24
CA GLU A 192 6.86 -15.09 20.61
C GLU A 192 8.21 -15.39 21.30
N PRO A 193 9.17 -14.44 21.30
CA PRO A 193 10.43 -14.62 22.00
C PRO A 193 10.26 -14.81 23.51
N ASP A 194 11.31 -15.33 24.14
CA ASP A 194 11.45 -15.29 25.59
C ASP A 194 11.38 -13.86 26.14
N LYS A 195 10.86 -13.76 27.37
CA LYS A 195 10.73 -12.49 28.11
C LYS A 195 11.59 -12.50 29.37
N ASP A 196 12.12 -11.34 29.73
CA ASP A 196 12.81 -11.14 30.99
C ASP A 196 11.82 -10.98 32.17
N SER A 197 12.34 -10.71 33.37
CA SER A 197 11.50 -10.51 34.57
C SER A 197 10.60 -9.28 34.53
N ASN A 198 10.84 -8.35 33.59
CA ASN A 198 10.02 -7.15 33.37
C ASN A 198 8.94 -7.40 32.30
N GLY A 199 8.99 -8.54 31.61
CA GLY A 199 8.08 -8.89 30.52
C GLY A 199 8.53 -8.39 29.16
N ASP A 200 9.78 -7.92 29.04
CA ASP A 200 10.35 -7.44 27.79
C ASP A 200 10.96 -8.59 27.00
N TYR A 201 10.77 -8.61 25.67
CA TYR A 201 11.37 -9.61 24.80
C TYR A 201 12.91 -9.55 24.85
N VAL A 202 13.55 -10.71 24.91
CA VAL A 202 15.01 -10.83 25.00
C VAL A 202 15.60 -11.22 23.66
N PHE A 203 16.57 -10.42 23.22
CA PHE A 203 17.31 -10.63 21.98
C PHE A 203 18.83 -10.64 22.26
N ASP A 204 19.60 -11.27 21.37
CA ASP A 204 21.05 -11.13 21.34
C ASP A 204 21.50 -9.73 20.86
N SER A 205 22.81 -9.50 20.76
CA SER A 205 23.36 -8.23 20.30
C SER A 205 23.03 -7.88 18.84
N ASN A 206 22.62 -8.88 18.05
CA ASN A 206 22.24 -8.72 16.64
C ASN A 206 20.72 -8.61 16.48
N GLY A 207 19.95 -8.71 17.57
CA GLY A 207 18.49 -8.61 17.55
C GLY A 207 17.76 -9.92 17.25
N ASN A 208 18.43 -11.08 17.37
CA ASN A 208 17.79 -12.39 17.21
C ASN A 208 17.26 -12.92 18.55
N PRO A 209 16.12 -13.63 18.60
CA PRO A 209 15.63 -14.26 19.83
C PRO A 209 16.64 -15.23 20.45
N VAL A 210 16.63 -15.33 21.78
CA VAL A 210 17.53 -16.21 22.54
C VAL A 210 16.78 -17.08 23.53
N ASP A 211 17.34 -18.24 23.85
CA ASP A 211 16.90 -19.09 24.97
C ASP A 211 17.36 -18.44 26.28
N TYR A 212 16.53 -17.54 26.81
CA TYR A 212 16.82 -16.77 28.01
C TYR A 212 16.57 -17.60 29.27
N ASN A 213 15.56 -18.46 29.24
CA ASN A 213 15.13 -19.25 30.38
C ASN A 213 15.90 -20.59 30.53
N SER A 214 16.74 -20.94 29.55
CA SER A 214 17.54 -22.17 29.45
C SER A 214 16.73 -23.47 29.38
N ASP A 215 15.55 -23.43 28.75
CA ASP A 215 14.69 -24.59 28.52
C ASP A 215 14.99 -25.33 27.20
N GLY A 216 15.89 -24.79 26.38
CA GLY A 216 16.30 -25.32 25.09
C GLY A 216 15.54 -24.75 23.89
N ASN A 217 14.60 -23.82 24.10
CA ASN A 217 13.84 -23.13 23.05
C ASN A 217 14.10 -21.62 23.13
N VAL A 218 14.10 -20.95 21.97
CA VAL A 218 14.29 -19.49 21.89
C VAL A 218 12.96 -18.72 21.89
N GLU A 219 11.85 -19.43 22.02
CA GLU A 219 10.51 -18.94 21.78
C GLU A 219 9.46 -19.74 22.56
N ASN A 220 8.31 -19.11 22.74
CA ASN A 220 7.19 -19.63 23.50
C ASN A 220 5.95 -19.72 22.61
N LEU A 221 5.19 -20.80 22.74
CA LEU A 221 3.87 -20.91 22.11
C LEU A 221 2.93 -19.89 22.75
N LEU A 222 2.45 -18.94 21.94
CA LEU A 222 1.53 -17.89 22.36
C LEU A 222 0.07 -18.28 22.13
N ALA A 223 -0.23 -18.83 20.96
CA ALA A 223 -1.57 -19.25 20.60
C ALA A 223 -1.55 -20.47 19.65
N ASP A 224 -2.54 -21.34 19.81
CA ASP A 224 -2.77 -22.51 18.96
C ASP A 224 -4.24 -22.52 18.54
N PRO A 225 -4.57 -22.38 17.24
CA PRO A 225 -5.95 -22.32 16.77
C PRO A 225 -6.73 -23.61 17.06
N ASN A 226 -6.05 -24.75 17.18
CA ASN A 226 -6.69 -26.03 17.50
C ASN A 226 -6.95 -26.21 19.01
N TYR A 227 -6.39 -25.33 19.85
CA TYR A 227 -6.55 -25.31 21.30
C TYR A 227 -6.71 -23.87 21.83
N ASP A 228 -7.52 -23.06 21.15
CA ASP A 228 -7.64 -21.62 21.42
C ASP A 228 -8.54 -21.31 22.63
N ILE A 229 -7.97 -21.46 23.83
CA ILE A 229 -8.67 -21.20 25.09
C ILE A 229 -8.83 -19.70 25.41
N ASN A 230 -8.06 -18.83 24.74
CA ASN A 230 -7.97 -17.41 25.05
C ASN A 230 -8.63 -16.52 23.97
N GLY A 231 -9.21 -17.13 22.93
CA GLY A 231 -9.92 -16.43 21.85
C GLY A 231 -8.98 -15.57 21.01
N TRP A 232 -7.80 -16.09 20.66
CA TRP A 232 -6.88 -15.44 19.72
C TRP A 232 -7.41 -15.50 18.29
N PHE A 233 -8.21 -16.52 17.97
CA PHE A 233 -8.73 -16.78 16.63
C PHE A 233 -10.25 -16.87 16.62
N HIS A 234 -10.87 -16.44 15.52
CA HIS A 234 -12.33 -16.39 15.42
C HIS A 234 -12.98 -17.77 15.46
N ASN A 235 -12.31 -18.80 14.93
CA ASN A 235 -12.80 -20.19 14.90
C ASN A 235 -14.20 -20.35 14.28
N LEU A 236 -14.51 -19.54 13.27
CA LEU A 236 -15.79 -19.58 12.54
C LEU A 236 -15.72 -20.40 11.23
N GLY A 237 -14.56 -20.99 10.95
CA GLY A 237 -14.26 -21.76 9.76
C GLY A 237 -14.02 -20.91 8.52
N ASP A 238 -13.66 -21.58 7.42
CA ASP A 238 -13.38 -20.94 6.14
C ASP A 238 -14.57 -20.17 5.60
N ARG A 239 -14.30 -18.96 5.09
CA ARG A 239 -15.30 -18.11 4.45
C ARG A 239 -15.94 -18.81 3.26
N GLY A 240 -15.16 -19.54 2.46
CA GLY A 240 -15.60 -20.19 1.23
C GLY A 240 -16.28 -19.19 0.30
N SER A 241 -17.56 -19.44 0.01
CA SER A 241 -18.39 -18.59 -0.84
C SER A 241 -19.16 -17.49 -0.09
N ASP A 242 -18.96 -17.30 1.22
CA ASP A 242 -19.63 -16.27 2.01
C ASP A 242 -19.09 -14.89 1.65
N ASP A 243 -19.76 -14.21 0.72
CA ASP A 243 -19.38 -12.91 0.18
C ASP A 243 -19.88 -11.71 1.01
N THR A 244 -20.45 -11.98 2.18
CA THR A 244 -20.91 -10.94 3.10
C THR A 244 -19.76 -10.24 3.79
N GLN A 245 -19.95 -9.00 4.24
CA GLN A 245 -18.97 -8.31 5.08
C GLN A 245 -18.60 -9.14 6.31
N PHE A 246 -19.55 -9.85 6.92
CA PHE A 246 -19.26 -10.71 8.06
C PHE A 246 -18.30 -11.86 7.68
N GLY A 247 -18.55 -12.52 6.55
CA GLY A 247 -17.66 -13.56 6.03
C GLY A 247 -16.24 -13.04 5.77
N TYR A 248 -16.10 -11.84 5.22
CA TYR A 248 -14.78 -11.25 5.00
C TYR A 248 -14.04 -10.88 6.30
N ARG A 249 -14.74 -10.39 7.33
CA ARG A 249 -14.11 -9.83 8.55
C ARG A 249 -13.88 -10.81 9.71
N PHE A 250 -14.56 -11.95 9.72
CA PHE A 250 -14.60 -12.84 10.91
C PHE A 250 -14.40 -14.33 10.59
N LYS A 251 -14.23 -14.71 9.32
CA LYS A 251 -14.03 -16.11 8.91
C LYS A 251 -12.69 -16.27 8.23
N ASP A 252 -12.16 -17.48 8.29
CA ASP A 252 -10.83 -17.80 7.79
C ASP A 252 -10.74 -17.52 6.28
N LEU A 253 -9.67 -16.84 5.89
CA LEU A 253 -9.27 -16.65 4.49
C LEU A 253 -8.45 -17.86 4.07
N GLY A 254 -9.01 -18.78 3.28
CA GLY A 254 -8.26 -19.93 2.76
C GLY A 254 -7.70 -20.84 3.86
N SER A 255 -8.47 -21.02 4.94
CA SER A 255 -8.13 -21.85 6.10
C SER A 255 -6.91 -21.37 6.91
N LEU A 256 -6.51 -20.11 6.68
CA LEU A 256 -5.53 -19.38 7.48
C LEU A 256 -6.18 -18.96 8.79
N SER A 257 -5.51 -19.20 9.91
CA SER A 257 -6.10 -18.99 11.24
C SER A 257 -6.32 -17.50 11.50
N ASP A 258 -7.57 -17.07 11.50
CA ASP A 258 -7.99 -15.67 11.46
C ASP A 258 -7.99 -15.02 12.85
N PHE A 259 -7.25 -13.92 13.01
CA PHE A 259 -7.09 -13.23 14.28
C PHE A 259 -8.40 -12.58 14.76
N SER A 260 -8.74 -12.80 16.03
CA SER A 260 -9.82 -12.09 16.70
C SER A 260 -9.39 -10.70 17.15
N THR A 261 -9.47 -9.72 16.26
CA THR A 261 -9.04 -8.33 16.54
C THR A 261 -9.95 -7.58 17.54
N GLU A 262 -11.05 -8.19 17.98
CA GLU A 262 -11.86 -7.75 19.12
C GLU A 262 -11.26 -8.15 20.47
N ASN A 263 -10.21 -8.98 20.47
CA ASN A 263 -9.45 -9.35 21.65
C ASN A 263 -8.27 -8.37 21.87
N ALA A 264 -8.24 -7.71 23.03
CA ALA A 264 -7.21 -6.74 23.38
C ALA A 264 -5.78 -7.31 23.35
N ALA A 265 -5.60 -8.59 23.69
CA ALA A 265 -4.29 -9.24 23.67
C ALA A 265 -3.76 -9.43 22.23
N VAL A 266 -4.66 -9.72 21.29
CA VAL A 266 -4.33 -9.83 19.85
C VAL A 266 -3.92 -8.46 19.31
N VAL A 267 -4.71 -7.42 19.60
CA VAL A 267 -4.40 -6.03 19.20
C VAL A 267 -3.05 -5.59 19.76
N GLU A 268 -2.80 -5.83 21.05
CA GLU A 268 -1.54 -5.49 21.69
C GLU A 268 -0.35 -6.22 21.06
N HIS A 269 -0.48 -7.50 20.74
CA HIS A 269 0.57 -8.27 20.09
C HIS A 269 0.88 -7.72 18.69
N LEU A 270 -0.14 -7.45 17.89
CA LEU A 270 0.02 -6.92 16.53
C LEU A 270 0.63 -5.51 16.55
N GLU A 271 0.17 -4.61 17.43
CA GLU A 271 0.77 -3.27 17.59
C GLU A 271 2.24 -3.35 18.02
N LYS A 272 2.60 -4.26 18.94
CA LYS A 272 4.00 -4.51 19.31
C LYS A 272 4.81 -5.03 18.14
N ALA A 273 4.27 -5.96 17.36
CA ALA A 273 4.93 -6.49 16.17
C ALA A 273 5.21 -5.39 15.13
N ALA A 274 4.22 -4.56 14.80
CA ALA A 274 4.41 -3.48 13.83
C ALA A 274 5.37 -2.40 14.33
N THR A 275 5.29 -2.03 15.60
CA THR A 275 6.21 -1.04 16.20
C THR A 275 7.62 -1.58 16.35
N PHE A 276 7.80 -2.89 16.54
CA PHE A 276 9.10 -3.55 16.46
C PHE A 276 9.73 -3.38 15.08
N TRP A 277 9.03 -3.74 14.00
CA TRP A 277 9.56 -3.57 12.64
C TRP A 277 9.75 -2.10 12.24
N LYS A 278 8.86 -1.20 12.69
CA LYS A 278 9.08 0.25 12.56
C LYS A 278 10.38 0.68 13.22
N SER A 279 10.69 0.16 14.42
CA SER A 279 11.94 0.48 15.12
C SER A 279 13.18 -0.01 14.38
N LYS A 280 13.02 -0.97 13.45
CA LYS A 280 14.05 -1.42 12.51
C LYS A 280 14.20 -0.51 11.29
N GLY A 281 13.53 0.63 11.25
CA GLY A 281 13.77 1.68 10.26
C GLY A 281 13.15 1.42 8.88
N VAL A 282 12.03 0.70 8.82
CA VAL A 282 11.20 0.63 7.60
C VAL A 282 10.52 1.98 7.34
N ASP A 283 10.26 2.29 6.07
CA ASP A 283 9.66 3.54 5.62
C ASP A 283 8.16 3.40 5.29
N GLY A 284 7.64 2.16 5.27
CA GLY A 284 6.24 1.90 5.02
C GLY A 284 5.83 0.45 5.26
N PHE A 285 4.51 0.27 5.38
CA PHE A 285 3.85 -1.03 5.47
C PHE A 285 2.87 -1.20 4.31
N ARG A 286 2.98 -2.31 3.58
CA ARG A 286 1.86 -2.85 2.80
C ARG A 286 1.04 -3.77 3.71
N HIS A 287 -0.19 -3.37 4.01
CA HIS A 287 -1.10 -4.16 4.84
C HIS A 287 -1.76 -5.24 3.98
N ASP A 288 -1.44 -6.49 4.29
CA ASP A 288 -2.06 -7.65 3.64
C ASP A 288 -3.55 -7.74 3.98
N ALA A 289 -4.35 -8.22 3.02
CA ALA A 289 -5.75 -8.57 3.24
C ALA A 289 -6.60 -7.51 3.97
N THR A 290 -6.48 -6.23 3.65
CA THR A 290 -7.30 -5.17 4.27
C THR A 290 -8.80 -5.29 4.00
N LEU A 291 -9.21 -6.03 2.96
CA LEU A 291 -10.61 -6.48 2.75
C LEU A 291 -11.09 -7.49 3.82
N HIS A 292 -10.18 -8.04 4.63
CA HIS A 292 -10.49 -8.93 5.74
C HIS A 292 -10.32 -8.29 7.13
N MET A 293 -9.68 -7.11 7.23
CA MET A 293 -9.50 -6.40 8.50
C MET A 293 -10.70 -5.54 8.90
N SER A 294 -11.13 -5.56 10.16
CA SER A 294 -12.10 -4.58 10.65
C SER A 294 -11.54 -3.14 10.50
N PRO A 295 -12.30 -2.19 9.91
CA PRO A 295 -11.84 -0.79 9.83
C PRO A 295 -11.59 -0.15 11.21
N SER A 296 -12.24 -0.65 12.27
CA SER A 296 -11.99 -0.24 13.65
C SER A 296 -10.57 -0.58 14.09
N PHE A 297 -10.18 -1.85 13.89
CA PHE A 297 -8.83 -2.31 14.17
C PHE A 297 -7.80 -1.59 13.30
N ALA A 298 -8.02 -1.55 11.97
CA ALA A 298 -7.10 -0.94 11.01
C ALA A 298 -6.76 0.53 11.36
N LYS A 299 -7.76 1.32 11.75
CA LYS A 299 -7.59 2.72 12.16
C LYS A 299 -6.72 2.84 13.42
N GLY A 300 -7.04 2.06 14.46
CA GLY A 300 -6.28 2.07 15.73
C GLY A 300 -4.85 1.58 15.55
N PHE A 301 -4.69 0.48 14.80
CA PHE A 301 -3.41 -0.12 14.47
C PHE A 301 -2.48 0.86 13.73
N LYS A 302 -3.00 1.57 12.73
CA LYS A 302 -2.26 2.63 12.04
C LYS A 302 -1.91 3.80 12.98
N ASP A 303 -2.84 4.27 13.81
CA ASP A 303 -2.58 5.36 14.77
C ASP A 303 -1.48 4.99 15.78
N ALA A 304 -1.48 3.75 16.26
CA ALA A 304 -0.43 3.22 17.14
C ALA A 304 0.94 3.23 16.45
N ILE A 305 1.00 2.77 15.19
CA ILE A 305 2.21 2.81 14.39
C ILE A 305 2.70 4.25 14.22
N ASP A 306 1.86 5.17 13.74
CA ASP A 306 2.27 6.56 13.46
C ASP A 306 2.63 7.36 14.72
N SER A 307 2.01 7.03 15.85
CA SER A 307 2.28 7.65 17.15
C SER A 307 3.57 7.16 17.81
N ALA A 308 4.06 5.98 17.44
CA ALA A 308 5.33 5.47 17.96
C ALA A 308 6.51 6.36 17.50
N SER A 309 7.63 6.28 18.24
CA SER A 309 8.85 7.04 17.90
C SER A 309 9.26 6.88 16.43
N GLY A 310 9.76 7.94 15.80
CA GLY A 310 10.12 8.00 14.38
C GLY A 310 9.09 8.68 13.48
N GLY A 311 7.89 9.02 14.00
CA GLY A 311 6.85 9.71 13.22
C GLY A 311 6.13 8.79 12.23
N PRO A 312 5.23 9.32 11.39
CA PRO A 312 4.39 8.47 10.54
C PRO A 312 5.18 7.76 9.44
N LEU A 313 4.67 6.61 9.00
CA LEU A 313 5.17 5.87 7.82
C LEU A 313 4.18 5.95 6.65
N THR A 314 4.52 5.37 5.51
CA THR A 314 3.53 5.12 4.44
C THR A 314 2.70 3.88 4.76
N HIS A 315 1.39 3.97 4.56
CA HIS A 315 0.46 2.85 4.72
C HIS A 315 -0.38 2.69 3.47
N PHE A 316 -0.31 1.52 2.83
CA PHE A 316 -1.26 1.13 1.80
C PHE A 316 -1.65 -0.34 1.98
N GLY A 317 -2.85 -0.70 1.54
CA GLY A 317 -3.47 -1.99 1.84
C GLY A 317 -3.99 -2.68 0.60
N GLU A 318 -4.01 -4.01 0.65
CA GLU A 318 -4.68 -4.81 -0.35
C GLU A 318 -6.16 -4.97 -0.03
N PHE A 319 -7.00 -4.17 -0.68
CA PHE A 319 -8.44 -4.31 -0.61
C PHE A 319 -8.90 -4.86 -1.97
N PHE A 320 -8.72 -6.17 -2.16
CA PHE A 320 -8.84 -6.88 -3.46
C PHE A 320 -10.28 -6.92 -3.99
N ILE A 321 -10.81 -5.78 -4.41
CA ILE A 321 -12.05 -5.63 -5.18
C ILE A 321 -11.98 -4.37 -6.06
N GLY A 322 -12.90 -4.28 -7.01
CA GLY A 322 -13.15 -3.08 -7.82
C GLY A 322 -14.58 -3.11 -8.37
N ARG A 323 -14.98 -2.09 -9.12
CA ARG A 323 -16.29 -2.06 -9.76
C ARG A 323 -16.47 -3.25 -10.71
N PRO A 324 -17.70 -3.81 -10.81
CA PRO A 324 -18.94 -3.36 -10.18
C PRO A 324 -19.26 -4.06 -8.83
N ASP A 325 -18.25 -4.49 -8.07
CA ASP A 325 -18.49 -5.19 -6.79
C ASP A 325 -19.36 -4.33 -5.84
N PRO A 326 -20.41 -4.90 -5.22
CA PRO A 326 -21.32 -4.16 -4.33
C PRO A 326 -20.63 -3.57 -3.08
N LYS A 327 -19.41 -4.00 -2.75
CA LYS A 327 -18.59 -3.48 -1.65
C LYS A 327 -17.69 -2.32 -2.08
N TYR A 328 -17.81 -1.82 -3.32
CA TYR A 328 -16.98 -0.71 -3.81
C TYR A 328 -17.05 0.55 -2.92
N ASP A 329 -18.22 0.85 -2.35
CA ASP A 329 -18.36 1.98 -1.42
C ASP A 329 -17.49 1.81 -0.16
N GLU A 330 -17.23 0.57 0.26
CA GLU A 330 -16.30 0.27 1.36
C GLU A 330 -14.85 0.42 0.91
N TYR A 331 -14.51 -0.10 -0.27
CA TYR A 331 -13.18 0.07 -0.85
C TYR A 331 -12.78 1.55 -0.95
N GLN A 332 -13.63 2.40 -1.52
CA GLN A 332 -13.32 3.83 -1.69
C GLN A 332 -13.26 4.59 -0.36
N SER A 333 -14.06 4.20 0.64
CA SER A 333 -14.11 4.89 1.94
C SER A 333 -13.12 4.36 2.97
N PHE A 334 -12.48 3.21 2.71
CA PHE A 334 -11.53 2.59 3.64
C PHE A 334 -10.34 3.52 3.97
N PRO A 335 -9.70 4.21 3.01
CA PRO A 335 -8.65 5.18 3.31
C PRO A 335 -9.11 6.33 4.20
N ASP A 336 -10.30 6.89 3.96
CA ASP A 336 -10.83 7.99 4.79
C ASP A 336 -11.13 7.54 6.23
N ARG A 337 -11.59 6.30 6.39
CA ARG A 337 -11.96 5.73 7.69
C ARG A 337 -10.76 5.30 8.52
N THR A 338 -9.68 4.86 7.87
CA THR A 338 -8.57 4.16 8.52
C THR A 338 -7.23 4.85 8.37
N GLY A 339 -7.06 5.69 7.34
CA GLY A 339 -5.80 6.32 6.95
C GLY A 339 -4.84 5.39 6.20
N ILE A 340 -5.26 4.18 5.87
CA ILE A 340 -4.50 3.23 5.05
C ILE A 340 -4.98 3.36 3.61
N ASN A 341 -4.11 3.79 2.70
CA ASN A 341 -4.49 3.94 1.29
C ASN A 341 -4.66 2.59 0.57
N ASN A 342 -5.16 2.56 -0.66
CA ASN A 342 -5.39 1.32 -1.40
C ASN A 342 -4.28 1.03 -2.42
N LEU A 343 -3.95 -0.24 -2.61
CA LEU A 343 -3.55 -0.76 -3.92
C LEU A 343 -4.70 -0.51 -4.90
N ASP A 344 -4.43 0.19 -6.00
CA ASP A 344 -5.47 0.72 -6.88
C ASP A 344 -5.96 -0.34 -7.89
N PHE A 345 -6.83 -1.23 -7.41
CA PHE A 345 -7.43 -2.29 -8.23
C PHE A 345 -8.32 -1.75 -9.37
N GLU A 346 -8.85 -0.53 -9.26
CA GLU A 346 -9.55 0.13 -10.38
C GLU A 346 -8.59 0.46 -11.53
N TYR A 347 -7.41 1.00 -11.20
CA TYR A 347 -6.36 1.24 -12.20
C TYR A 347 -5.88 -0.07 -12.83
N PHE A 348 -5.59 -1.09 -12.01
CA PHE A 348 -5.17 -2.41 -12.49
C PHE A 348 -6.19 -3.03 -13.45
N ARG A 349 -7.48 -3.09 -13.06
CA ARG A 349 -8.54 -3.68 -13.89
C ARG A 349 -8.70 -2.92 -15.22
N ALA A 350 -8.79 -1.60 -15.15
CA ALA A 350 -9.01 -0.78 -16.35
C ALA A 350 -7.78 -0.80 -17.28
N SER A 351 -6.55 -0.79 -16.74
CA SER A 351 -5.32 -0.91 -17.53
C SER A 351 -5.21 -2.29 -18.18
N THR A 352 -5.50 -3.36 -17.45
CA THR A 352 -5.55 -4.73 -17.98
C THR A 352 -6.59 -4.87 -19.10
N ASN A 353 -7.78 -4.30 -18.94
CA ASN A 353 -8.82 -4.35 -19.97
C ASN A 353 -8.49 -3.48 -21.19
N ALA A 354 -7.90 -2.30 -20.99
CA ALA A 354 -7.59 -1.38 -22.08
C ALA A 354 -6.30 -1.75 -22.84
N PHE A 355 -5.20 -2.06 -22.14
CA PHE A 355 -3.92 -2.35 -22.77
C PHE A 355 -3.63 -3.85 -22.91
N GLY A 356 -4.18 -4.66 -22.01
CA GLY A 356 -4.00 -6.11 -22.02
C GLY A 356 -4.92 -6.80 -23.02
N TYR A 357 -6.19 -6.90 -22.67
CA TYR A 357 -7.19 -7.64 -23.45
C TYR A 357 -7.81 -6.87 -24.61
N PHE A 358 -7.66 -5.53 -24.65
CA PHE A 358 -8.38 -4.66 -25.58
C PHE A 358 -9.92 -4.82 -25.48
N SER A 359 -10.41 -5.24 -24.32
CA SER A 359 -11.84 -5.49 -24.06
C SER A 359 -12.61 -4.22 -23.70
N GLU A 360 -11.91 -3.19 -23.21
CA GLU A 360 -12.44 -1.84 -22.98
C GLU A 360 -11.68 -0.83 -23.84
N THR A 361 -12.19 0.40 -23.98
CA THR A 361 -11.58 1.45 -24.80
C THR A 361 -10.61 2.32 -24.00
N MET A 362 -9.70 3.02 -24.68
CA MET A 362 -8.88 4.08 -24.06
C MET A 362 -9.74 5.22 -23.50
N SER A 363 -10.92 5.47 -24.08
CA SER A 363 -11.92 6.38 -23.49
C SER A 363 -12.45 5.88 -22.16
N ALA A 364 -12.76 4.59 -22.01
CA ALA A 364 -13.18 4.01 -20.73
C ALA A 364 -12.07 4.09 -19.68
N PHE A 365 -10.82 3.80 -20.06
CA PHE A 365 -9.67 3.99 -19.18
C PHE A 365 -9.51 5.46 -18.75
N GLY A 366 -9.63 6.41 -19.67
CA GLY A 366 -9.63 7.84 -19.35
C GLY A 366 -10.76 8.25 -18.40
N GLN A 367 -11.96 7.67 -18.54
CA GLN A 367 -13.06 7.90 -17.60
C GLN A 367 -12.82 7.29 -16.22
N MET A 368 -12.14 6.13 -16.13
CA MET A 368 -11.72 5.57 -14.84
C MET A 368 -10.80 6.54 -14.09
N LEU A 369 -9.83 7.15 -14.78
CA LEU A 369 -8.95 8.15 -14.17
C LEU A 369 -9.75 9.33 -13.58
N ILE A 370 -10.78 9.82 -14.29
CA ILE A 370 -11.63 10.92 -13.81
C ILE A 370 -12.59 10.49 -12.69
N ALA A 371 -13.18 9.30 -12.78
CA ALA A 371 -14.11 8.80 -11.77
C ALA A 371 -13.40 8.56 -10.43
N THR A 372 -12.26 7.86 -10.46
CA THR A 372 -11.47 7.59 -9.24
C THR A 372 -10.91 8.85 -8.60
N SER A 373 -10.63 9.90 -9.39
CA SER A 373 -10.29 11.22 -8.86
C SER A 373 -11.39 11.88 -8.02
N ALA A 374 -12.65 11.55 -8.28
CA ALA A 374 -13.78 12.01 -7.48
C ALA A 374 -14.08 11.09 -6.30
N ASP A 375 -13.75 9.80 -6.41
CA ASP A 375 -14.00 8.80 -5.37
C ASP A 375 -12.93 8.84 -4.25
N TYR A 376 -11.67 9.10 -4.61
CA TYR A 376 -10.54 9.04 -3.68
C TYR A 376 -10.15 10.43 -3.17
N GLU A 377 -10.34 10.71 -1.87
CA GLU A 377 -9.92 11.99 -1.25
C GLU A 377 -8.41 12.24 -1.42
N TYR A 378 -7.60 11.18 -1.36
CA TYR A 378 -6.13 11.22 -1.51
C TYR A 378 -5.68 10.44 -2.75
N GLU A 379 -6.26 10.73 -3.92
CA GLU A 379 -6.03 10.02 -5.19
C GLU A 379 -4.55 9.77 -5.55
N ASN A 380 -3.68 10.73 -5.23
CA ASN A 380 -2.26 10.66 -5.61
C ASN A 380 -1.47 9.71 -4.72
N GLN A 381 -1.99 9.36 -3.54
CA GLN A 381 -1.39 8.42 -2.62
C GLN A 381 -1.82 6.96 -2.89
N ALA A 382 -2.81 6.72 -3.77
CA ALA A 382 -3.17 5.37 -4.20
C ALA A 382 -1.99 4.72 -4.94
N VAL A 383 -1.76 3.42 -4.73
CA VAL A 383 -0.62 2.70 -5.29
C VAL A 383 -1.06 1.95 -6.56
N THR A 384 -0.64 2.44 -7.73
CA THR A 384 -1.05 1.91 -9.04
C THR A 384 -0.12 0.81 -9.53
N PHE A 385 -0.62 -0.15 -10.28
CA PHE A 385 0.17 -1.27 -10.81
C PHE A 385 -0.45 -1.86 -12.08
N LEU A 386 0.34 -2.62 -12.85
CA LEU A 386 -0.13 -3.39 -14.02
C LEU A 386 -0.35 -4.86 -13.68
N ASP A 387 0.46 -5.39 -12.78
CA ASP A 387 0.41 -6.73 -12.20
C ASP A 387 1.09 -6.71 -10.82
N ASN A 388 0.90 -7.79 -10.06
CA ASN A 388 1.52 -8.02 -8.75
C ASN A 388 1.64 -9.54 -8.51
N HIS A 389 1.82 -9.95 -7.26
CA HIS A 389 1.99 -11.36 -6.89
C HIS A 389 0.71 -12.21 -6.84
N ASP A 390 -0.48 -11.61 -6.97
CA ASP A 390 -1.78 -12.28 -6.83
C ASP A 390 -2.62 -12.25 -8.12
N VAL A 391 -2.15 -11.54 -9.14
CA VAL A 391 -2.80 -11.46 -10.44
C VAL A 391 -1.89 -12.00 -11.53
N THR A 392 -2.49 -12.38 -12.65
CA THR A 392 -1.73 -12.80 -13.83
C THR A 392 -0.73 -11.72 -14.25
N ARG A 393 0.51 -12.11 -14.55
CA ARG A 393 1.51 -11.19 -15.11
C ARG A 393 0.98 -10.49 -16.36
N PHE A 394 1.15 -9.17 -16.41
CA PHE A 394 0.70 -8.36 -17.53
C PHE A 394 1.40 -8.76 -18.84
N ARG A 395 2.65 -9.23 -18.77
CA ARG A 395 3.37 -9.76 -19.95
C ARG A 395 2.71 -11.02 -20.53
N TYR A 396 2.13 -11.87 -19.70
CA TYR A 396 1.39 -13.05 -20.16
C TYR A 396 0.11 -12.63 -20.91
N ILE A 397 -0.59 -11.63 -20.38
CA ILE A 397 -1.79 -11.06 -21.01
C ILE A 397 -1.43 -10.34 -22.32
N GLN A 398 -0.35 -9.56 -22.31
CA GLN A 398 0.08 -8.73 -23.44
C GLN A 398 1.53 -9.03 -23.86
N PRO A 399 1.73 -10.02 -24.76
CA PRO A 399 3.05 -10.37 -25.26
C PRO A 399 3.59 -9.39 -26.31
N ASN A 400 2.76 -8.47 -26.83
CA ASN A 400 3.24 -7.47 -27.78
C ASN A 400 3.89 -6.29 -27.04
N ASP A 401 5.17 -6.05 -27.34
CA ASP A 401 5.99 -5.01 -26.72
C ASP A 401 5.37 -3.61 -26.81
N LYS A 402 4.70 -3.27 -27.91
CA LYS A 402 4.16 -1.91 -28.11
C LYS A 402 3.06 -1.51 -27.12
N PRO A 403 1.92 -2.22 -27.04
CA PRO A 403 0.92 -1.96 -26.00
C PRO A 403 1.46 -2.22 -24.59
N TYR A 404 2.43 -3.12 -24.43
CA TYR A 404 3.10 -3.36 -23.15
C TYR A 404 3.86 -2.11 -22.67
N HIS A 405 4.69 -1.52 -23.54
CA HIS A 405 5.41 -0.27 -23.26
C HIS A 405 4.46 0.90 -23.07
N ALA A 406 3.36 0.96 -23.82
CA ALA A 406 2.34 1.98 -23.67
C ALA A 406 1.67 1.93 -22.29
N ALA A 407 1.34 0.74 -21.79
CA ALA A 407 0.80 0.54 -20.45
C ALA A 407 1.80 0.98 -19.37
N LEU A 408 3.07 0.60 -19.50
CA LEU A 408 4.14 0.96 -18.55
C LEU A 408 4.40 2.46 -18.51
N ALA A 409 4.45 3.12 -19.67
CA ALA A 409 4.63 4.56 -19.73
C ALA A 409 3.42 5.31 -19.14
N THR A 410 2.20 4.78 -19.35
CA THR A 410 0.97 5.33 -18.76
C THR A 410 0.98 5.17 -17.23
N LEU A 411 1.38 4.01 -16.71
CA LEU A 411 1.54 3.78 -15.25
C LEU A 411 2.44 4.84 -14.61
N LEU A 412 3.61 5.07 -15.21
CA LEU A 412 4.61 5.97 -14.65
C LEU A 412 4.21 7.45 -14.71
N THR A 413 3.22 7.81 -15.53
CA THR A 413 2.79 9.20 -15.76
C THR A 413 1.36 9.51 -15.27
N ALA A 414 0.56 8.50 -14.94
CA ALA A 414 -0.76 8.64 -14.31
C ALA A 414 -0.66 9.06 -12.83
N ARG A 415 -1.80 9.47 -12.26
CA ARG A 415 -1.93 9.77 -10.82
C ARG A 415 -1.67 8.53 -9.97
N GLY A 416 -1.27 8.74 -8.72
CA GLY A 416 -0.87 7.66 -7.81
C GLY A 416 0.64 7.47 -7.75
N THR A 417 1.05 6.58 -6.86
CA THR A 417 2.43 6.08 -6.70
C THR A 417 2.57 4.77 -7.50
N PRO A 418 3.35 4.74 -8.59
CA PRO A 418 3.48 3.54 -9.41
C PRO A 418 4.29 2.45 -8.70
N ASN A 419 3.74 1.24 -8.68
CA ASN A 419 4.36 -0.01 -8.27
C ASN A 419 4.66 -0.87 -9.50
N ILE A 420 5.92 -1.30 -9.61
CA ILE A 420 6.42 -2.19 -10.65
C ILE A 420 6.70 -3.55 -10.02
N TYR A 421 6.07 -4.60 -10.52
CA TYR A 421 6.35 -5.95 -10.06
C TYR A 421 7.65 -6.49 -10.67
N TYR A 422 8.46 -7.19 -9.88
CA TYR A 422 9.81 -7.57 -10.30
C TYR A 422 9.84 -8.33 -11.64
N GLY A 423 10.80 -7.98 -12.49
CA GLY A 423 10.99 -8.61 -13.80
C GLY A 423 10.13 -8.02 -14.93
N THR A 424 9.24 -7.07 -14.65
CA THR A 424 8.49 -6.30 -15.67
C THR A 424 9.44 -5.72 -16.73
N GLU A 425 10.51 -5.08 -16.29
CA GLU A 425 11.54 -4.48 -17.12
C GLU A 425 12.38 -5.49 -17.91
N GLN A 426 12.35 -6.77 -17.51
CA GLN A 426 13.00 -7.89 -18.18
C GLN A 426 12.03 -8.67 -19.07
N TYR A 427 10.77 -8.24 -19.19
CA TYR A 427 9.69 -8.96 -19.88
C TYR A 427 9.48 -10.37 -19.34
N LEU A 428 9.69 -10.56 -18.04
CA LEU A 428 9.46 -11.84 -17.39
C LEU A 428 7.98 -12.21 -17.55
N THR A 429 7.74 -13.44 -18.02
CA THR A 429 6.40 -13.98 -18.29
C THR A 429 6.16 -15.24 -17.47
N SER A 430 4.89 -15.51 -17.17
CA SER A 430 4.46 -16.73 -16.53
C SER A 430 4.23 -17.85 -17.55
N ALA A 431 4.25 -19.10 -17.10
CA ALA A 431 3.92 -20.27 -17.92
C ALA A 431 2.41 -20.35 -18.24
N ASP A 432 1.57 -19.91 -17.30
CA ASP A 432 0.12 -19.82 -17.43
C ASP A 432 -0.42 -18.57 -16.72
N SER A 433 -1.76 -18.45 -16.65
CA SER A 433 -2.42 -17.28 -16.06
C SER A 433 -2.51 -17.29 -14.54
N SER A 434 -2.04 -18.34 -13.85
CA SER A 434 -2.08 -18.38 -12.39
C SER A 434 -1.10 -17.39 -11.76
N ASP A 435 -1.43 -16.98 -10.54
CA ASP A 435 -0.59 -16.14 -9.69
C ASP A 435 0.75 -16.81 -9.37
N ILE A 436 0.73 -18.10 -9.00
CA ILE A 436 1.93 -18.88 -8.68
C ILE A 436 2.89 -18.98 -9.87
N SER A 437 2.37 -19.18 -11.09
CA SER A 437 3.17 -19.16 -12.32
C SER A 437 3.78 -17.78 -12.60
N GLY A 438 3.26 -16.72 -11.99
CA GLY A 438 3.83 -15.38 -12.00
C GLY A 438 4.98 -15.16 -11.01
N ARG A 439 5.24 -16.08 -10.08
CA ARG A 439 6.28 -15.94 -9.03
C ARG A 439 7.60 -16.60 -9.46
N VAL A 440 8.04 -16.30 -10.66
CA VAL A 440 9.20 -16.92 -11.32
C VAL A 440 10.53 -16.43 -10.71
N PHE A 441 11.53 -17.32 -10.57
CA PHE A 441 12.84 -16.94 -10.05
C PHE A 441 13.62 -16.06 -11.04
N MET A 442 13.74 -14.77 -10.73
CA MET A 442 14.30 -13.76 -11.62
C MET A 442 15.77 -14.00 -11.98
N GLU A 443 16.58 -14.51 -11.04
CA GLU A 443 17.99 -14.82 -11.29
C GLU A 443 18.20 -15.92 -12.33
N ARG A 444 17.30 -16.91 -12.39
CA ARG A 444 17.38 -18.01 -13.35
C ARG A 444 16.89 -17.61 -14.74
N GLU A 445 15.88 -16.74 -14.80
CA GLU A 445 15.20 -16.41 -16.05
C GLU A 445 15.69 -15.12 -16.72
N THR A 446 16.49 -14.31 -16.03
CA THR A 446 16.91 -13.00 -16.54
C THR A 446 18.39 -12.73 -16.37
N SER A 447 18.89 -11.70 -17.06
CA SER A 447 20.29 -11.24 -16.94
C SER A 447 20.41 -9.87 -16.28
N PHE A 448 19.30 -9.32 -15.75
CA PHE A 448 19.22 -7.94 -15.27
C PHE A 448 19.69 -6.93 -16.34
N ASP A 449 19.23 -7.10 -17.58
CA ASP A 449 19.63 -6.28 -18.72
C ASP A 449 19.10 -4.85 -18.59
N GLN A 450 20.01 -3.90 -18.40
CA GLN A 450 19.71 -2.46 -18.28
C GLN A 450 19.47 -1.78 -19.65
N THR A 451 19.55 -2.54 -20.74
CA THR A 451 19.40 -2.02 -22.10
C THR A 451 18.02 -2.23 -22.71
N THR A 452 17.15 -3.01 -22.05
CA THR A 452 15.78 -3.23 -22.51
C THR A 452 15.02 -1.91 -22.64
N THR A 453 14.07 -1.86 -23.56
CA THR A 453 13.19 -0.69 -23.72
C THR A 453 12.41 -0.41 -22.44
N ALA A 454 11.86 -1.44 -21.80
CA ALA A 454 11.11 -1.30 -20.54
C ALA A 454 11.96 -0.69 -19.41
N TYR A 455 13.21 -1.15 -19.22
CA TYR A 455 14.13 -0.56 -18.24
C TYR A 455 14.37 0.94 -18.51
N LYS A 456 14.57 1.31 -19.78
CA LYS A 456 14.79 2.71 -20.19
C LYS A 456 13.54 3.59 -20.05
N ILE A 457 12.34 3.03 -20.27
CA ILE A 457 11.07 3.73 -20.00
C ILE A 457 10.99 4.08 -18.51
N ILE A 458 11.24 3.09 -17.63
CA ILE A 458 11.21 3.29 -16.19
C ILE A 458 12.24 4.34 -15.79
N GLN A 459 13.47 4.24 -16.30
CA GLN A 459 14.53 5.22 -16.05
C GLN A 459 14.12 6.66 -16.41
N ALA A 460 13.62 6.87 -17.62
CA ALA A 460 13.25 8.20 -18.11
C ALA A 460 12.06 8.79 -17.33
N LEU A 461 10.99 8.00 -17.13
CA LEU A 461 9.75 8.51 -16.54
C LEU A 461 9.79 8.59 -15.02
N SER A 462 10.58 7.75 -14.35
CA SER A 462 10.89 7.93 -12.91
C SER A 462 11.64 9.24 -12.68
N ALA A 463 12.58 9.59 -13.56
CA ALA A 463 13.26 10.87 -13.50
C ALA A 463 12.29 12.05 -13.72
N LEU A 464 11.40 11.95 -14.70
CA LEU A 464 10.35 12.96 -14.93
C LEU A 464 9.46 13.14 -13.70
N ARG A 465 8.99 12.05 -13.09
CA ARG A 465 8.13 12.07 -11.90
C ARG A 465 8.76 12.82 -10.73
N ARG A 466 10.06 12.64 -10.49
CA ARG A 466 10.78 13.37 -9.43
C ARG A 466 10.99 14.86 -9.76
N GLN A 467 11.18 15.18 -11.04
CA GLN A 467 11.53 16.53 -11.49
C GLN A 467 10.32 17.45 -11.70
N ASN A 468 9.16 16.90 -12.04
CA ASN A 468 7.95 17.66 -12.36
C ASN A 468 6.79 17.25 -11.45
N GLU A 469 6.47 18.10 -10.47
CA GLU A 469 5.38 17.90 -9.51
C GLU A 469 4.01 17.67 -10.17
N ALA A 470 3.80 18.04 -11.43
CA ALA A 470 2.56 17.73 -12.13
C ALA A 470 2.31 16.22 -12.15
N VAL A 471 3.34 15.39 -12.32
CA VAL A 471 3.19 13.93 -12.36
C VAL A 471 2.89 13.35 -10.98
N ALA A 472 3.48 13.90 -9.92
CA ALA A 472 3.30 13.41 -8.56
C ALA A 472 1.99 13.90 -7.92
N TYR A 473 1.70 15.20 -8.03
CA TYR A 473 0.65 15.88 -7.26
C TYR A 473 -0.46 16.48 -8.12
N GLY A 474 -0.34 16.40 -9.45
CA GLY A 474 -1.22 17.13 -10.36
C GLY A 474 -2.54 16.42 -10.63
N GLU A 475 -3.58 17.23 -10.82
CA GLU A 475 -4.89 16.78 -11.28
C GLU A 475 -4.81 16.20 -12.70
N THR A 476 -5.70 15.26 -13.01
CA THR A 476 -5.80 14.64 -14.34
C THR A 476 -6.90 15.28 -15.17
N ALA A 477 -6.61 15.63 -16.42
CA ALA A 477 -7.61 16.06 -17.40
C ALA A 477 -7.46 15.30 -18.72
N ILE A 478 -8.58 14.81 -19.28
CA ILE A 478 -8.58 14.17 -20.60
C ILE A 478 -8.72 15.24 -21.68
N LEU A 479 -7.71 15.36 -22.54
CA LEU A 479 -7.69 16.32 -23.65
C LEU A 479 -8.27 15.73 -24.94
N TYR A 480 -8.10 14.43 -25.13
CA TYR A 480 -8.68 13.67 -26.23
C TYR A 480 -8.76 12.19 -25.85
N SER A 481 -9.80 11.50 -26.29
CA SER A 481 -9.86 10.05 -26.21
C SER A 481 -10.65 9.46 -27.38
N SER A 482 -10.31 8.23 -27.75
CA SER A 482 -11.04 7.40 -28.70
C SER A 482 -11.06 5.95 -28.20
N ASP A 483 -11.31 4.99 -29.09
CA ASP A 483 -11.19 3.58 -28.74
C ASP A 483 -9.75 3.20 -28.40
N ASP A 484 -8.77 3.82 -29.09
CA ASP A 484 -7.37 3.39 -29.08
C ASP A 484 -6.36 4.49 -28.72
N VAL A 485 -6.81 5.74 -28.68
CA VAL A 485 -5.95 6.86 -28.31
C VAL A 485 -6.45 7.50 -27.03
N LEU A 486 -5.51 7.85 -26.15
CA LEU A 486 -5.74 8.74 -25.02
C LEU A 486 -4.70 9.84 -25.03
N VAL A 487 -5.15 11.09 -24.91
CA VAL A 487 -4.29 12.23 -24.59
C VAL A 487 -4.77 12.81 -23.28
N PHE A 488 -3.95 12.72 -22.24
CA PHE A 488 -4.26 13.27 -20.93
C PHE A 488 -3.19 14.24 -20.47
N LYS A 489 -3.58 15.15 -19.58
CA LYS A 489 -2.72 16.14 -18.94
C LYS A 489 -2.70 15.88 -17.44
N ARG A 490 -1.52 15.99 -16.86
CA ARG A 490 -1.29 16.17 -15.43
C ARG A 490 -0.89 17.61 -15.17
N GLN A 491 -1.45 18.26 -14.15
CA GLN A 491 -1.15 19.67 -13.86
C GLN A 491 -1.06 19.97 -12.37
N PHE A 492 0.05 20.58 -11.96
CA PHE A 492 0.25 21.14 -10.62
C PHE A 492 0.67 22.60 -10.76
N TYR A 493 -0.27 23.52 -10.51
CA TYR A 493 -0.12 24.94 -10.83
C TYR A 493 0.30 25.16 -12.29
N ASP A 494 1.40 25.87 -12.54
CA ASP A 494 1.87 26.14 -13.91
C ASP A 494 2.67 24.98 -14.51
N LYS A 495 3.04 23.97 -13.70
CA LYS A 495 3.72 22.77 -14.19
C LYS A 495 2.71 21.84 -14.85
N GLN A 496 3.05 21.32 -16.03
CA GLN A 496 2.17 20.46 -16.82
C GLN A 496 2.96 19.33 -17.47
N VAL A 497 2.36 18.14 -17.57
CA VAL A 497 2.82 17.05 -18.41
C VAL A 497 1.64 16.57 -19.25
N ILE A 498 1.83 16.51 -20.57
CA ILE A 498 0.85 15.93 -21.50
C ILE A 498 1.41 14.60 -22.01
N VAL A 499 0.57 13.59 -21.98
CA VAL A 499 0.90 12.23 -22.44
C VAL A 499 -0.10 11.86 -23.51
N ALA A 500 0.40 11.54 -24.70
CA ALA A 500 -0.39 11.04 -25.82
C ALA A 500 -0.01 9.60 -26.09
N VAL A 501 -0.99 8.70 -26.04
CA VAL A 501 -0.81 7.25 -26.13
C VAL A 501 -1.69 6.71 -27.25
N ASN A 502 -1.10 5.95 -28.17
CA ASN A 502 -1.83 5.09 -29.09
C ASN A 502 -1.55 3.62 -28.75
N ARG A 503 -2.53 2.93 -28.17
CA ARG A 503 -2.35 1.52 -27.78
C ARG A 503 -2.29 0.57 -28.97
N GLN A 504 -2.83 0.96 -30.15
CA GLN A 504 -2.86 0.07 -31.31
C GLN A 504 -1.45 -0.14 -31.85
N PRO A 505 -0.91 -1.36 -31.89
CA PRO A 505 0.50 -1.60 -32.23
C PRO A 505 0.86 -1.25 -33.67
N ASP A 506 -0.09 -1.35 -34.60
CA ASP A 506 0.20 -1.35 -36.04
C ASP A 506 -0.47 -0.22 -36.82
N LEU A 507 -1.47 0.44 -36.21
CA LEU A 507 -2.27 1.47 -36.87
C LEU A 507 -1.92 2.84 -36.31
N SER A 508 -1.60 3.76 -37.21
CA SER A 508 -1.48 5.17 -36.87
C SER A 508 -2.85 5.80 -36.64
N PHE A 509 -2.90 6.82 -35.80
CA PHE A 509 -4.11 7.59 -35.53
C PHE A 509 -3.82 9.09 -35.60
N THR A 510 -4.62 9.85 -36.36
CA THR A 510 -4.51 11.32 -36.40
C THR A 510 -5.38 11.94 -35.33
N VAL A 511 -4.74 12.49 -34.30
CA VAL A 511 -5.39 13.27 -33.26
C VAL A 511 -5.74 14.65 -33.84
N PRO A 512 -7.00 15.10 -33.72
CA PRO A 512 -7.38 16.44 -34.14
C PRO A 512 -6.66 17.50 -33.28
N ALA A 513 -6.67 18.75 -33.72
CA ALA A 513 -6.11 19.83 -32.91
C ALA A 513 -6.81 19.91 -31.54
N ILE A 514 -6.02 19.93 -30.46
CA ILE A 514 -6.52 19.94 -29.08
C ILE A 514 -6.23 21.28 -28.41
N ASN A 515 -7.19 21.75 -27.61
CA ASN A 515 -6.98 22.93 -26.78
C ASN A 515 -6.07 22.55 -25.61
N THR A 516 -5.17 23.46 -25.26
CA THR A 516 -4.24 23.25 -24.13
C THR A 516 -3.99 24.55 -23.38
N THR A 517 -3.63 24.39 -22.12
CA THR A 517 -3.16 25.45 -21.23
C THR A 517 -1.63 25.55 -21.23
N LEU A 518 -0.93 24.72 -22.00
CA LEU A 518 0.51 24.88 -22.20
C LEU A 518 0.82 26.24 -22.85
N PRO A 519 1.90 26.93 -22.42
CA PRO A 519 2.39 28.10 -23.12
C PRO A 519 2.75 27.83 -24.57
N ALA A 520 2.75 28.88 -25.40
CA ALA A 520 3.24 28.77 -26.77
C ALA A 520 4.74 28.43 -26.77
N GLY A 521 5.14 27.43 -27.56
CA GLY A 521 6.51 26.92 -27.55
C GLY A 521 6.66 25.58 -28.24
N SER A 522 7.90 25.11 -28.33
CA SER A 522 8.23 23.74 -28.76
C SER A 522 8.56 22.90 -27.54
N TYR A 523 8.05 21.67 -27.52
CA TYR A 523 8.25 20.72 -26.43
C TYR A 523 8.77 19.42 -27.03
N ASP A 524 9.99 19.04 -26.67
CA ASP A 524 10.58 17.78 -27.09
C ASP A 524 9.95 16.62 -26.31
N ASP A 525 9.91 15.44 -26.93
CA ASP A 525 9.48 14.22 -26.26
C ASP A 525 10.48 13.83 -25.15
N VAL A 526 10.00 13.67 -23.93
CA VAL A 526 10.80 13.29 -22.75
C VAL A 526 11.45 11.92 -22.94
N LEU A 527 10.81 11.03 -23.71
CA LEU A 527 11.34 9.71 -24.03
C LEU A 527 12.38 9.74 -25.17
N ASN A 528 12.66 10.92 -25.77
CA ASN A 528 13.58 11.10 -26.88
C ASN A 528 13.32 10.12 -28.05
N GLY A 529 12.05 9.86 -28.36
CA GLY A 529 11.64 8.93 -29.41
C GLY A 529 11.80 7.46 -29.06
N LEU A 530 12.10 7.10 -27.80
CA LEU A 530 12.20 5.70 -27.35
C LEU A 530 10.92 4.91 -27.66
N LEU A 531 9.77 5.56 -27.53
CA LEU A 531 8.45 5.03 -27.90
C LEU A 531 7.86 5.76 -29.11
N TYR A 532 8.71 6.06 -30.10
CA TYR A 532 8.36 6.68 -31.38
C TYR A 532 7.82 8.10 -31.30
N GLY A 533 7.83 8.71 -30.11
CA GLY A 533 7.33 10.06 -29.90
C GLY A 533 8.17 11.14 -30.56
N ASP A 534 7.50 12.22 -30.94
CA ASP A 534 8.10 13.38 -31.61
C ASP A 534 7.92 14.67 -30.80
N SER A 535 8.71 15.69 -31.11
CA SER A 535 8.50 17.04 -30.57
C SER A 535 7.15 17.60 -31.01
N MET A 536 6.51 18.39 -30.16
CA MET A 536 5.27 19.08 -30.49
C MET A 536 5.42 20.61 -30.40
N THR A 537 4.54 21.35 -31.08
CA THR A 537 4.49 22.82 -30.96
C THR A 537 3.11 23.29 -30.51
N VAL A 538 3.07 24.13 -29.47
CA VAL A 538 1.86 24.85 -29.05
C VAL A 538 1.85 26.23 -29.69
N ASN A 539 0.73 26.57 -30.35
CA ASN A 539 0.50 27.91 -30.88
C ASN A 539 -0.95 28.33 -30.59
N ASN A 540 -1.16 29.58 -30.16
CA ASN A 540 -2.49 30.14 -29.89
C ASN A 540 -3.37 29.26 -28.97
N GLY A 541 -2.78 28.70 -27.90
CA GLY A 541 -3.48 27.83 -26.94
C GLY A 541 -3.92 26.47 -27.50
N LYS A 542 -3.30 26.03 -28.60
CA LYS A 542 -3.61 24.76 -29.26
C LYS A 542 -2.36 23.97 -29.57
N ILE A 543 -2.49 22.66 -29.41
CA ILE A 543 -1.64 21.68 -30.08
C ILE A 543 -2.27 21.47 -31.46
N GLY A 544 -1.48 21.58 -32.52
CA GLY A 544 -1.95 21.29 -33.88
C GLY A 544 -2.46 19.86 -34.02
N SER A 545 -3.08 19.50 -35.14
CA SER A 545 -3.36 18.09 -35.40
C SER A 545 -2.02 17.35 -35.61
N PHE A 546 -1.89 16.16 -35.04
CA PHE A 546 -0.69 15.32 -35.12
C PHE A 546 -1.09 13.86 -35.31
N THR A 547 -0.17 13.05 -35.80
CA THR A 547 -0.39 11.61 -36.03
C THR A 547 0.48 10.84 -35.05
N LEU A 548 -0.14 9.95 -34.28
CA LEU A 548 0.54 8.96 -33.46
C LEU A 548 0.73 7.68 -34.30
N ALA A 549 1.94 7.16 -34.39
CA ALA A 549 2.23 5.84 -34.93
C ALA A 549 1.65 4.73 -34.05
N GLY A 550 1.62 3.50 -34.59
CA GLY A 550 1.15 2.36 -33.81
C GLY A 550 2.08 2.05 -32.64
N GLY A 551 1.54 2.01 -31.43
CA GLY A 551 2.28 1.83 -30.17
C GLY A 551 3.01 3.09 -29.69
N GLU A 552 2.78 4.23 -30.31
CA GLU A 552 3.47 5.47 -29.94
C GLU A 552 3.02 5.99 -28.57
N VAL A 553 4.00 6.40 -27.78
CA VAL A 553 3.78 7.24 -26.60
C VAL A 553 4.66 8.48 -26.71
N SER A 554 4.02 9.64 -26.75
CA SER A 554 4.68 10.94 -26.70
C SER A 554 4.43 11.58 -25.33
N VAL A 555 5.50 12.03 -24.66
CA VAL A 555 5.42 12.68 -23.35
C VAL A 555 6.05 14.07 -23.43
N TRP A 556 5.26 15.12 -23.20
CA TRP A 556 5.72 16.50 -23.27
C TRP A 556 5.60 17.17 -21.91
N SER A 557 6.69 17.75 -21.43
CA SER A 557 6.79 18.34 -20.08
C SER A 557 7.03 19.84 -20.14
N TYR A 558 6.25 20.59 -19.38
CA TYR A 558 6.50 21.98 -19.05
C TYR A 558 6.74 22.10 -17.54
N ASN A 559 7.96 22.47 -17.18
CA ASN A 559 8.42 22.48 -15.80
C ASN A 559 9.06 23.84 -15.43
N PRO A 560 8.28 24.94 -15.40
CA PRO A 560 8.79 26.23 -14.98
C PRO A 560 9.21 26.21 -13.51
N ASP A 561 10.17 27.07 -13.15
CA ASP A 561 10.42 27.38 -11.75
C ASP A 561 9.21 28.18 -11.20
N LEU A 562 8.56 27.64 -10.17
CA LEU A 562 7.43 28.27 -9.50
C LEU A 562 7.87 29.29 -8.43
N GLY A 563 9.17 29.41 -8.19
CA GLY A 563 9.78 30.22 -7.14
C GLY A 563 9.46 29.73 -5.72
N THR A 564 10.20 30.25 -4.74
CA THR A 564 10.11 29.83 -3.32
C THR A 564 9.28 30.76 -2.44
N ALA A 565 8.71 31.83 -3.01
CA ALA A 565 7.99 32.86 -2.26
C ALA A 565 6.55 32.45 -1.88
N ILE A 566 5.92 31.61 -2.69
CA ILE A 566 4.55 31.12 -2.48
C ILE A 566 4.63 29.64 -2.09
N PRO A 567 4.19 29.25 -0.88
CA PRO A 567 4.15 27.85 -0.49
C PRO A 567 3.01 27.14 -1.21
N ARG A 568 3.23 25.88 -1.62
CA ARG A 568 2.25 25.05 -2.31
C ARG A 568 2.34 23.64 -1.76
N ILE A 569 1.24 23.13 -1.22
CA ILE A 569 1.17 21.77 -0.68
C ILE A 569 0.82 20.83 -1.84
N GLY A 570 1.67 19.83 -2.06
CA GLY A 570 1.43 18.73 -3.00
C GLY A 570 0.86 17.50 -2.32
N ASP A 571 1.36 17.16 -1.12
CA ASP A 571 0.92 15.98 -0.37
C ASP A 571 1.19 16.12 1.14
N VAL A 572 0.55 15.29 1.97
CA VAL A 572 0.76 15.23 3.42
C VAL A 572 0.77 13.79 3.93
N VAL A 573 1.79 13.42 4.69
CA VAL A 573 1.93 12.09 5.33
C VAL A 573 2.18 12.25 6.83
N SER A 574 1.40 11.63 7.71
CA SER A 574 0.16 10.89 7.44
C SER A 574 -1.01 11.84 7.14
N THR A 575 -2.15 11.32 6.71
CA THR A 575 -3.39 12.08 6.47
C THR A 575 -4.30 12.16 7.70
N MET A 576 -3.92 11.47 8.79
CA MET A 576 -4.61 11.50 10.07
C MET A 576 -3.68 11.24 11.25
N GLY A 577 -4.07 11.71 12.42
CA GLY A 577 -3.32 11.53 13.66
C GLY A 577 -3.81 12.45 14.78
N ARG A 578 -3.29 12.24 15.98
CA ARG A 578 -3.66 13.03 17.18
C ARG A 578 -2.69 14.18 17.43
N ALA A 579 -3.10 15.12 18.29
CA ALA A 579 -2.23 16.17 18.76
C ALA A 579 -0.93 15.60 19.35
N GLY A 580 0.21 16.16 18.96
CA GLY A 580 1.54 15.66 19.34
C GLY A 580 2.19 14.72 18.32
N ASN A 581 1.44 14.13 17.39
CA ASN A 581 2.03 13.33 16.32
C ASN A 581 2.81 14.21 15.34
N THR A 582 3.84 13.64 14.71
CA THR A 582 4.54 14.25 13.58
C THR A 582 3.68 14.19 12.33
N VAL A 583 3.76 15.22 11.49
CA VAL A 583 3.20 15.28 10.15
C VAL A 583 4.25 15.85 9.18
N TYR A 584 4.39 15.21 8.02
CA TYR A 584 5.23 15.64 6.92
C TYR A 584 4.37 16.26 5.81
N ILE A 585 4.70 17.48 5.43
CA ILE A 585 3.99 18.24 4.38
C ILE A 585 4.95 18.42 3.21
N TYR A 586 4.60 17.86 2.05
CA TYR A 586 5.42 17.90 0.84
C TYR A 586 4.88 18.92 -0.16
N GLY A 587 5.77 19.50 -0.98
CA GLY A 587 5.35 20.44 -2.01
C GLY A 587 6.49 21.32 -2.53
N THR A 588 6.19 22.61 -2.75
CA THR A 588 7.18 23.59 -3.22
C THR A 588 7.09 24.91 -2.45
N GLY A 589 8.21 25.60 -2.32
CA GLY A 589 8.29 26.88 -1.63
C GLY A 589 8.03 26.78 -0.13
N LEU A 590 8.36 25.63 0.48
CA LEU A 590 8.07 25.33 1.89
C LEU A 590 9.17 25.75 2.88
N GLY A 591 10.33 26.19 2.40
CA GLY A 591 11.51 26.43 3.25
C GLY A 591 11.56 27.82 3.89
N GLY A 592 12.46 28.02 4.85
CA GLY A 592 12.66 29.33 5.50
C GLY A 592 11.62 29.63 6.57
N THR A 593 11.30 30.91 6.80
CA THR A 593 10.33 31.30 7.84
C THR A 593 8.89 31.07 7.38
N VAL A 594 8.27 29.99 7.86
CA VAL A 594 6.89 29.61 7.57
C VAL A 594 6.07 29.41 8.84
N THR A 595 4.75 29.45 8.72
CA THR A 595 3.82 29.01 9.75
C THR A 595 2.88 27.97 9.17
N VAL A 596 2.83 26.79 9.79
CA VAL A 596 1.84 25.75 9.47
C VAL A 596 0.63 25.94 10.38
N LYS A 597 -0.57 25.86 9.82
CA LYS A 597 -1.83 25.93 10.59
C LYS A 597 -2.77 24.80 10.23
N PHE A 598 -3.45 24.29 11.26
CA PHE A 598 -4.63 23.44 11.16
C PHE A 598 -5.84 24.34 11.41
N ASP A 599 -6.55 24.69 10.34
CA ASP A 599 -7.50 25.80 10.28
C ASP A 599 -6.86 27.10 10.81
N SER A 600 -7.26 27.56 12.00
CA SER A 600 -6.71 28.75 12.65
C SER A 600 -5.54 28.47 13.61
N THR A 601 -5.33 27.22 14.00
CA THR A 601 -4.40 26.84 15.08
C THR A 601 -3.01 26.56 14.52
N ALA A 602 -2.00 27.27 15.03
CA ALA A 602 -0.63 27.08 14.58
C ALA A 602 -0.03 25.77 15.09
N ALA A 603 0.63 25.04 14.20
CA ALA A 603 1.44 23.86 14.50
C ALA A 603 2.88 24.26 14.85
N THR A 604 3.58 23.41 15.59
CA THR A 604 5.02 23.55 15.81
C THR A 604 5.75 23.04 14.56
N VAL A 605 6.52 23.89 13.90
CA VAL A 605 7.42 23.48 12.80
C VAL A 605 8.72 22.98 13.40
N VAL A 606 9.06 21.72 13.17
CA VAL A 606 10.28 21.05 13.65
C VAL A 606 11.45 21.37 12.72
N SER A 607 11.25 21.14 11.43
CA SER A 607 12.24 21.37 10.38
C SER A 607 11.54 21.71 9.07
N ASN A 608 12.25 22.36 8.15
CA ASN A 608 11.76 22.55 6.79
C ASN A 608 12.87 22.67 5.75
N SER A 609 12.49 22.39 4.51
CA SER A 609 13.22 22.63 3.28
C SER A 609 12.25 23.23 2.26
N ASP A 610 12.72 23.58 1.07
CA ASP A 610 11.82 24.07 0.02
C ASP A 610 10.79 23.04 -0.46
N THR A 611 11.00 21.76 -0.16
CA THR A 611 10.17 20.64 -0.63
C THR A 611 9.43 19.89 0.47
N MET A 612 9.79 20.07 1.75
CA MET A 612 9.17 19.36 2.87
C MET A 612 9.16 20.19 4.15
N ILE A 613 8.09 20.09 4.93
CA ILE A 613 8.01 20.57 6.32
C ILE A 613 7.71 19.38 7.21
N GLU A 614 8.48 19.26 8.29
CA GLU A 614 8.16 18.42 9.44
C GLU A 614 7.52 19.30 10.50
N ALA A 615 6.29 18.96 10.90
CA ALA A 615 5.55 19.69 11.92
C ALA A 615 4.90 18.75 12.93
N ILE A 616 4.48 19.30 14.07
CA ILE A 616 3.73 18.57 15.10
C ILE A 616 2.27 19.01 15.04
N VAL A 617 1.36 18.03 14.97
CA VAL A 617 -0.09 18.26 15.02
C VAL A 617 -0.42 19.04 16.29
N PRO A 618 -1.02 20.24 16.19
CA PRO A 618 -1.29 21.07 17.36
C PRO A 618 -2.46 20.52 18.18
N ASN A 619 -2.60 21.02 19.40
CA ASN A 619 -3.81 20.79 20.19
C ASN A 619 -4.97 21.60 19.59
N VAL A 620 -5.67 21.01 18.64
CA VAL A 620 -6.88 21.51 17.97
C VAL A 620 -8.00 20.50 18.18
N SER A 621 -9.25 20.93 18.06
CA SER A 621 -10.39 20.02 18.18
C SER A 621 -10.29 18.89 17.15
N ALA A 622 -10.67 17.68 17.54
CA ALA A 622 -10.71 16.52 16.65
C ALA A 622 -11.79 16.62 15.55
N GLY A 623 -11.63 15.85 14.49
CA GLY A 623 -12.34 15.95 13.23
C GLY A 623 -11.48 16.50 12.10
N ALA A 624 -12.04 16.53 10.90
CA ALA A 624 -11.43 17.13 9.71
C ALA A 624 -10.97 18.58 9.90
N ARG A 625 -9.70 18.85 9.55
CA ARG A 625 -9.06 20.17 9.53
C ARG A 625 -8.41 20.43 8.19
N GLN A 626 -8.20 21.70 7.87
CA GLN A 626 -7.45 22.11 6.69
C GLN A 626 -6.05 22.57 7.08
N ILE A 627 -5.03 21.90 6.55
CA ILE A 627 -3.64 22.32 6.68
C ILE A 627 -3.39 23.44 5.68
N THR A 628 -2.74 24.51 6.16
CA THR A 628 -2.20 25.58 5.31
C THR A 628 -0.78 25.94 5.75
N VAL A 629 0.05 26.34 4.80
CA VAL A 629 1.39 26.90 5.03
C VAL A 629 1.37 28.38 4.65
N THR A 630 1.80 29.23 5.57
CA THR A 630 1.92 30.68 5.35
C THR A 630 3.39 31.09 5.32
N LYS A 631 3.78 31.88 4.31
CA LYS A 631 5.11 32.50 4.18
C LYS A 631 4.92 33.98 3.87
N GLY A 632 5.25 34.85 4.84
CA GLY A 632 4.94 36.28 4.73
C GLY A 632 3.44 36.50 4.59
N THR A 633 3.00 37.10 3.48
CA THR A 633 1.57 37.30 3.16
C THR A 633 0.97 36.20 2.27
N ASN A 634 1.79 35.26 1.80
CA ASN A 634 1.35 34.20 0.89
C ASN A 634 0.88 32.99 1.70
N VAL A 635 -0.24 32.40 1.28
CA VAL A 635 -0.84 31.20 1.87
C VAL A 635 -0.95 30.13 0.78
N SER A 636 -0.65 28.89 1.12
CA SER A 636 -0.79 27.74 0.22
C SER A 636 -2.25 27.40 -0.08
N ASN A 637 -2.47 26.44 -0.98
CA ASN A 637 -3.70 25.66 -0.98
C ASN A 637 -3.95 24.98 0.38
N GLN A 638 -5.20 24.54 0.57
CA GLN A 638 -5.61 23.74 1.72
C GLN A 638 -5.36 22.25 1.43
N PHE A 639 -5.08 21.48 2.47
CA PHE A 639 -5.02 20.02 2.42
C PHE A 639 -5.79 19.43 3.61
N ARG A 640 -6.72 18.50 3.35
CA ARG A 640 -7.54 17.88 4.38
C ARG A 640 -6.69 16.97 5.27
N TYR A 641 -6.87 17.06 6.59
CA TYR A 641 -6.26 16.19 7.58
C TYR A 641 -7.27 15.82 8.66
N GLU A 642 -7.34 14.55 9.05
CA GLU A 642 -8.25 14.09 10.11
C GLU A 642 -7.54 14.09 11.48
N VAL A 643 -7.91 15.03 12.36
CA VAL A 643 -7.36 15.06 13.73
C VAL A 643 -8.14 14.11 14.62
N LEU A 644 -7.48 13.14 15.23
CA LEU A 644 -8.11 12.17 16.14
C LEU A 644 -8.30 12.75 17.55
N SER A 645 -9.33 12.29 18.28
CA SER A 645 -9.65 12.82 19.62
C SER A 645 -8.59 12.49 20.67
N ASP A 646 -8.06 11.26 20.65
CA ASP A 646 -6.95 10.77 21.48
C ASP A 646 -6.46 9.43 20.91
N ASP A 647 -5.62 8.70 21.65
CA ASP A 647 -5.31 7.29 21.46
C ASP A 647 -6.57 6.47 21.21
N GLN A 648 -6.62 5.75 20.10
CA GLN A 648 -7.79 4.99 19.73
C GLN A 648 -7.78 3.60 20.36
N ASN A 649 -8.92 3.15 20.87
CA ASN A 649 -9.17 1.77 21.27
C ASN A 649 -10.57 1.33 20.81
N GLN A 650 -11.04 0.14 21.18
CA GLN A 650 -12.26 -0.43 20.59
C GLN A 650 -13.40 -0.60 21.59
N VAL A 651 -14.61 -0.26 21.14
CA VAL A 651 -15.86 -0.65 21.80
C VAL A 651 -16.70 -1.47 20.82
N ILE A 652 -17.10 -2.67 21.24
CA ILE A 652 -18.00 -3.55 20.48
C ILE A 652 -19.44 -3.25 20.92
N PHE A 653 -20.14 -2.47 20.09
CA PHE A 653 -21.53 -2.11 20.35
C PHE A 653 -22.46 -3.23 19.90
N LYS A 654 -23.42 -3.61 20.76
CA LYS A 654 -24.40 -4.66 20.46
C LYS A 654 -25.83 -4.18 20.74
N VAL A 655 -26.73 -4.47 19.82
CA VAL A 655 -28.14 -4.10 19.94
C VAL A 655 -29.05 -5.18 19.35
N ASN A 656 -30.12 -5.51 20.07
CA ASN A 656 -31.22 -6.31 19.58
C ASN A 656 -32.29 -5.36 19.00
N ALA A 657 -32.44 -5.39 17.67
CA ALA A 657 -33.31 -4.51 16.91
C ALA A 657 -33.88 -5.23 15.68
N THR A 658 -35.19 -5.16 15.48
CA THR A 658 -35.81 -5.66 14.24
C THR A 658 -35.78 -4.59 13.15
N THR A 659 -35.50 -4.98 11.91
CA THR A 659 -35.48 -4.10 10.73
C THR A 659 -36.49 -4.56 9.67
N SER A 660 -36.87 -3.64 8.80
CA SER A 660 -37.55 -3.93 7.54
C SER A 660 -36.53 -4.22 6.44
N TRP A 661 -36.95 -4.85 5.34
CA TRP A 661 -36.08 -5.04 4.19
C TRP A 661 -35.51 -3.70 3.69
N GLY A 662 -34.19 -3.64 3.52
CA GLY A 662 -33.47 -2.43 3.10
C GLY A 662 -33.08 -1.49 4.25
N GLU A 663 -33.49 -1.76 5.49
CA GLU A 663 -33.02 -1.03 6.67
C GLU A 663 -31.79 -1.71 7.30
N ASN A 664 -30.81 -0.91 7.68
CA ASN A 664 -29.63 -1.35 8.45
C ASN A 664 -29.45 -0.51 9.72
N ILE A 665 -28.77 -1.07 10.72
CA ILE A 665 -28.45 -0.39 11.97
C ILE A 665 -27.11 0.34 11.86
N TYR A 666 -27.05 1.56 12.40
CA TYR A 666 -25.85 2.39 12.53
C TYR A 666 -25.79 3.00 13.94
N ILE A 667 -24.63 3.55 14.30
CA ILE A 667 -24.41 4.28 15.55
C ILE A 667 -23.94 5.72 15.26
N VAL A 668 -24.44 6.66 16.05
CA VAL A 668 -24.02 8.08 16.01
C VAL A 668 -23.92 8.61 17.43
N GLY A 669 -23.01 9.54 17.69
CA GLY A 669 -22.72 10.03 19.02
C GLY A 669 -22.06 11.40 19.06
N ASP A 670 -21.71 11.87 20.25
CA ASP A 670 -21.22 13.22 20.51
C ASP A 670 -19.77 13.48 20.07
N ILE A 671 -18.97 12.44 19.90
CA ILE A 671 -17.57 12.55 19.44
C ILE A 671 -17.44 12.53 17.90
N PRO A 672 -16.35 13.11 17.34
CA PRO A 672 -16.09 13.08 15.89
C PRO A 672 -16.04 11.66 15.30
N GLU A 673 -15.46 10.70 16.03
CA GLU A 673 -15.39 9.30 15.63
C GLU A 673 -16.76 8.62 15.50
N LEU A 674 -17.81 9.21 16.10
CA LEU A 674 -19.22 8.79 15.95
C LEU A 674 -20.06 9.84 15.20
N GLY A 675 -19.42 10.72 14.44
CA GLY A 675 -20.09 11.68 13.56
C GLY A 675 -20.63 12.94 14.25
N SER A 676 -20.40 13.17 15.54
CA SER A 676 -20.87 14.38 16.26
C SER A 676 -22.37 14.67 16.08
N TRP A 677 -23.20 13.63 16.22
CA TRP A 677 -24.66 13.61 15.99
C TRP A 677 -25.12 13.83 14.55
N ASP A 678 -24.20 13.91 13.58
CA ASP A 678 -24.51 13.97 12.16
C ASP A 678 -24.78 12.56 11.61
N THR A 679 -26.05 12.27 11.27
CA THR A 679 -26.48 10.96 10.77
C THR A 679 -25.94 10.62 9.38
N SER A 680 -25.43 11.62 8.64
CA SER A 680 -24.70 11.36 7.39
C SER A 680 -23.34 10.73 7.64
N LYS A 681 -22.77 10.91 8.84
CA LYS A 681 -21.49 10.38 9.32
C LYS A 681 -21.63 9.25 10.34
N ALA A 682 -22.84 8.69 10.47
CA ALA A 682 -23.08 7.57 11.37
C ALA A 682 -22.25 6.35 10.95
N VAL A 683 -21.68 5.64 11.94
CA VAL A 683 -20.80 4.49 11.72
C VAL A 683 -21.63 3.22 11.54
N GLY A 684 -21.32 2.45 10.51
CA GLY A 684 -22.01 1.20 10.16
C GLY A 684 -21.94 0.89 8.66
N PRO A 685 -22.79 -0.02 8.16
CA PRO A 685 -23.84 -0.74 8.90
C PRO A 685 -23.28 -1.75 9.91
N PHE A 686 -24.08 -2.12 10.91
CA PHE A 686 -23.75 -3.20 11.86
C PHE A 686 -23.83 -4.58 11.17
N HIS A 687 -23.07 -5.54 11.70
CA HIS A 687 -23.16 -6.96 11.33
C HIS A 687 -24.31 -7.65 12.08
N THR A 688 -24.93 -8.68 11.48
CA THR A 688 -26.08 -9.39 12.08
C THR A 688 -26.09 -10.90 11.80
N PRO A 689 -25.05 -11.66 12.17
CA PRO A 689 -25.03 -13.12 11.96
C PRO A 689 -26.14 -13.85 12.73
N ASN A 690 -26.64 -13.25 13.82
CA ASN A 690 -27.65 -13.83 14.72
C ASN A 690 -28.89 -12.93 14.85
N TYR A 691 -29.46 -12.48 13.72
CA TYR A 691 -30.63 -11.59 13.70
C TYR A 691 -31.73 -12.04 14.67
N PRO A 692 -32.32 -11.15 15.51
CA PRO A 692 -32.25 -9.69 15.46
C PRO A 692 -31.11 -9.03 16.25
N GLU A 693 -30.06 -9.78 16.61
CA GLU A 693 -28.88 -9.21 17.26
C GLU A 693 -27.88 -8.66 16.25
N TRP A 694 -27.52 -7.40 16.46
CA TRP A 694 -26.56 -6.65 15.65
C TRP A 694 -25.33 -6.31 16.49
N PHE A 695 -24.15 -6.30 15.86
CA PHE A 695 -22.93 -5.81 16.49
C PHE A 695 -22.01 -5.03 15.54
N LEU A 696 -21.19 -4.15 16.10
CA LEU A 696 -20.15 -3.42 15.37
C LEU A 696 -18.99 -3.03 16.29
N PRO A 697 -17.76 -3.48 16.00
CA PRO A 697 -16.55 -2.89 16.58
C PRO A 697 -16.36 -1.46 16.08
N VAL A 698 -16.11 -0.52 16.98
CA VAL A 698 -15.86 0.89 16.63
C VAL A 698 -14.63 1.41 17.35
N SER A 699 -13.77 2.08 16.60
CA SER A 699 -12.57 2.78 17.08
C SER A 699 -12.96 4.11 17.71
N VAL A 700 -12.65 4.27 19.00
CA VAL A 700 -13.01 5.43 19.82
C VAL A 700 -11.82 5.87 20.68
N PRO A 701 -11.75 7.14 21.14
CA PRO A 701 -10.68 7.57 22.02
C PRO A 701 -10.73 6.83 23.37
N LYS A 702 -9.57 6.45 23.91
CA LYS A 702 -9.46 5.78 25.21
C LYS A 702 -9.96 6.66 26.36
N ASN A 703 -10.35 6.02 27.46
CA ASN A 703 -10.77 6.66 28.72
C ASN A 703 -11.78 7.81 28.53
N THR A 704 -12.65 7.70 27.52
CA THR A 704 -13.57 8.76 27.13
C THR A 704 -14.99 8.32 27.38
N THR A 705 -15.77 9.18 28.05
CA THR A 705 -17.21 8.97 28.21
C THR A 705 -17.93 9.53 26.99
N ILE A 706 -18.69 8.68 26.32
CA ILE A 706 -19.32 8.92 25.02
C ILE A 706 -20.82 8.85 25.19
N GLN A 707 -21.53 9.83 24.62
CA GLN A 707 -22.99 9.77 24.46
C GLN A 707 -23.33 9.33 23.04
N TYR A 708 -24.25 8.37 22.90
CA TYR A 708 -24.60 7.83 21.59
C TYR A 708 -26.07 7.38 21.49
N LYS A 709 -26.51 7.14 20.26
CA LYS A 709 -27.77 6.46 19.92
C LYS A 709 -27.57 5.52 18.73
N PHE A 710 -28.37 4.46 18.71
CA PHE A 710 -28.57 3.67 17.50
C PHE A 710 -29.58 4.34 16.57
N ILE A 711 -29.36 4.19 15.26
CA ILE A 711 -30.27 4.64 14.22
C ILE A 711 -30.49 3.53 13.19
N LYS A 712 -31.66 3.54 12.55
CA LYS A 712 -31.92 2.77 11.32
C LYS A 712 -31.80 3.69 10.13
N LYS A 713 -31.15 3.23 9.07
CA LYS A 713 -31.15 3.90 7.76
C LYS A 713 -31.73 2.98 6.71
N ASP A 714 -32.70 3.47 5.95
CA ASP A 714 -33.23 2.76 4.77
C ASP A 714 -32.38 3.02 3.52
N SER A 715 -32.69 2.33 2.43
CA SER A 715 -31.98 2.49 1.14
C SER A 715 -32.13 3.87 0.48
N SER A 716 -33.07 4.69 0.95
CA SER A 716 -33.25 6.08 0.52
C SER A 716 -32.51 7.07 1.43
N GLY A 717 -31.85 6.58 2.48
CA GLY A 717 -31.14 7.39 3.46
C GLY A 717 -32.04 7.98 4.56
N ASN A 718 -33.32 7.60 4.65
CA ASN A 718 -34.19 8.05 5.73
C ASN A 718 -33.72 7.47 7.07
N VAL A 719 -33.74 8.30 8.11
CA VAL A 719 -33.21 7.94 9.43
C VAL A 719 -34.32 7.78 10.45
N THR A 720 -34.36 6.64 11.13
CA THR A 720 -35.18 6.42 12.34
C THR A 720 -34.28 6.31 13.55
N TRP A 721 -34.44 7.21 14.51
CA TRP A 721 -33.69 7.19 15.77
C TRP A 721 -34.30 6.23 16.77
N GLU A 722 -33.48 5.60 17.61
CA GLU A 722 -34.02 4.93 18.80
C GLU A 722 -34.63 5.95 19.78
N GLY A 723 -35.67 5.50 20.50
CA GLY A 723 -36.35 6.28 21.52
C GLY A 723 -35.48 6.58 22.75
N GLY A 724 -36.09 7.16 23.78
CA GLY A 724 -35.45 7.39 25.08
C GLY A 724 -34.32 8.45 25.08
N ASN A 725 -33.61 8.52 26.21
CA ASN A 725 -32.46 9.42 26.39
C ASN A 725 -31.23 8.90 25.65
N ASN A 726 -30.20 9.73 25.50
CA ASN A 726 -28.90 9.28 24.98
C ASN A 726 -28.33 8.17 25.89
N ARG A 727 -27.70 7.19 25.26
CA ARG A 727 -26.93 6.15 25.97
C ARG A 727 -25.55 6.70 26.30
N SER A 728 -24.94 6.17 27.36
CA SER A 728 -23.61 6.57 27.82
C SER A 728 -22.74 5.33 28.01
N ILE A 729 -21.47 5.42 27.59
CA ILE A 729 -20.45 4.41 27.86
C ILE A 729 -19.08 5.09 28.04
N THR A 730 -18.20 4.48 28.82
CA THR A 730 -16.80 4.93 28.94
C THR A 730 -15.90 3.88 28.29
N SER A 731 -15.10 4.27 27.31
CA SER A 731 -14.16 3.37 26.63
C SER A 731 -13.04 2.90 27.58
N PRO A 732 -12.35 1.78 27.28
CA PRO A 732 -11.22 1.30 28.09
C PRO A 732 -10.15 2.37 28.30
N SER A 733 -9.40 2.27 29.40
CA SER A 733 -8.25 3.15 29.64
C SER A 733 -6.96 2.70 28.96
N SER A 734 -6.87 1.41 28.59
CA SER A 734 -5.73 0.87 27.83
C SER A 734 -5.79 1.33 26.37
N SER A 735 -4.62 1.55 25.76
CA SER A 735 -4.49 1.88 24.33
C SER A 735 -5.01 0.74 23.44
N THR A 736 -4.71 -0.50 23.82
CA THR A 736 -5.14 -1.71 23.09
C THR A 736 -6.45 -2.29 23.63
N GLY A 737 -7.11 -1.58 24.56
CA GLY A 737 -8.26 -2.12 25.29
C GLY A 737 -9.47 -2.33 24.38
N THR A 738 -10.19 -3.43 24.61
CA THR A 738 -11.48 -3.68 23.99
C THR A 738 -12.58 -3.74 25.06
N LEU A 739 -13.74 -3.14 24.78
CA LEU A 739 -14.91 -3.20 25.66
C LEU A 739 -16.11 -3.75 24.90
N ASP A 740 -16.61 -4.89 25.35
CA ASP A 740 -17.82 -5.48 24.82
C ASP A 740 -19.06 -5.02 25.62
N THR A 741 -20.05 -4.47 24.93
CA THR A 741 -21.30 -4.07 25.56
C THR A 741 -22.17 -5.29 25.91
N SER A 742 -23.15 -5.15 26.80
CA SER A 742 -24.26 -6.13 26.82
C SER A 742 -25.07 -6.00 25.53
N VAL A 743 -25.78 -7.05 25.09
CA VAL A 743 -26.76 -6.89 24.00
C VAL A 743 -27.89 -5.96 24.47
N LEU A 744 -27.88 -4.71 24.00
CA LEU A 744 -28.84 -3.69 24.41
C LEU A 744 -30.17 -3.88 23.66
N THR A 745 -31.31 -3.62 24.29
CA THR A 745 -32.59 -3.56 23.57
C THR A 745 -32.77 -2.20 22.90
N TRP A 746 -33.17 -2.17 21.64
CA TRP A 746 -33.60 -0.94 20.95
C TRP A 746 -34.72 -0.23 21.74
N GLN A 747 -34.58 1.09 21.96
CA GLN A 747 -35.49 1.89 22.80
C GLN A 747 -36.70 2.47 22.03
#